data_AF-A0A842PGP5-F1
#
_entry.id   AF-A0A842PGP5-F1
#
_cell.length_a   1.000
_cell.length_b   1.000
_cell.length_c   1.000
_cell.angle_alpha   90.00
_cell.angle_beta   90.00
_cell.angle_gamma   90.00
#
_symmetry.space_group_name_H-M   'P 1'
#
loop_
_entity.id
_entity.type
_entity.pdbx_description
1 polymer ?
#
loop_
_entity_poly.entity_id
_entity_poly.type
_entity_poly.pdbx_seq_one_letter_code
_entity_poly.pdbx_strand_id
1 'polypeptide(L)'
;MKKQYLLGFLLLLTSTIGMMPSSVFANEDIDSDGDGVPNNLDFCPNLLEDYDPQYGNNIDGCPADFVPWYDADYDGIQDHLDNCPTVKETYNKFQDEDGCPDLSPDKTKGIFDSDGDGYPDFMDLCPTQAEIFNGIDDKDGCPDDASTLRDMDQDGISDTLDACPSEPETYNFYLDTDGCPDSVDSINPQYTFPDIDGDGIDDRWDQCINEPENYNGFLDWDGCPDVPGIGSTGLIDSDYDSILDSVDACPLERENFNKFQDDDGCPDEIEFTITGDSDGDGILNQFDACPYSPEIYNQYLDWDGCPDHIADNKLAFDSDGDGIIDNLDHCPNQAETYNGYLDTDGCPDSIDSVLDSDMDGILNINDACILEPETYNFFKDDDGCPDSTDSVISSYSFPDADGDGIDDRWDQCLDEPENYNDFLDTDGCPDIAGFSKSALSDIDYDGIPDVSDACPTIGERYNQFQDEDGCPDTIAYDSFGDADFDGVTDNVDQCPNARETYNRYLDEDGCPDLIPDNKLAFDSDGDGIPDNLDLCPGQAEIFNGFEDKDGCPDQFTFTHDSDQDGIVDISDACPLEPETYNFYQDEDGCPDSTGSVIPSYSFPDADGDGIDDRWDQCLDEQENFNGYLDWDGCPDVLAAESTTPTRIDSDADGYYDAIDSCPTSPETWNKYNDHDGCPDTAPEQQRFVHDDDLDGIINDEDLCPLDPEDYDGDRDLDGCPDN
;
A
#
# COMPACT_ATOMS: atom_id res chain seq x y z
N MET A 1 77.31 67.32 17.25
CA MET A 1 77.67 66.15 16.42
C MET A 1 76.58 65.12 16.60
N LYS A 2 75.79 64.82 15.55
CA LYS A 2 74.70 63.84 15.58
C LYS A 2 74.35 63.40 14.14
N LYS A 3 74.01 62.09 14.03
CA LYS A 3 73.33 61.34 12.94
C LYS A 3 74.23 60.87 11.77
N GLN A 4 74.52 59.59 11.53
CA GLN A 4 73.89 58.26 11.75
C GLN A 4 72.78 57.82 10.76
N TYR A 5 72.97 56.58 10.27
CA TYR A 5 72.02 55.57 9.77
C TYR A 5 71.23 55.82 8.48
N LEU A 6 71.81 55.49 7.31
CA LEU A 6 71.04 55.21 6.08
C LEU A 6 71.67 54.16 5.14
N LEU A 7 72.75 53.46 5.52
CA LEU A 7 73.49 52.57 4.61
C LEU A 7 73.32 51.06 4.89
N GLY A 8 72.55 50.69 5.93
CA GLY A 8 72.38 49.30 6.36
C GLY A 8 71.17 48.57 5.75
N PHE A 9 70.29 49.27 5.04
CA PHE A 9 69.00 48.72 4.60
C PHE A 9 68.98 48.23 3.14
N LEU A 10 70.06 48.43 2.36
CA LEU A 10 70.11 48.03 0.93
C LEU A 10 70.92 46.74 0.67
N LEU A 11 71.52 46.15 1.69
CA LEU A 11 72.36 44.94 1.56
C LEU A 11 71.66 43.65 2.05
N LEU A 12 70.42 43.75 2.55
CA LEU A 12 69.70 42.65 3.20
C LEU A 12 68.59 42.02 2.31
N LEU A 13 68.43 42.48 1.06
CA LEU A 13 67.28 42.12 0.22
C LEU A 13 67.62 41.44 -1.13
N THR A 14 68.88 41.06 -1.42
CA THR A 14 69.24 40.50 -2.75
C THR A 14 70.24 39.34 -2.75
N SER A 15 70.49 38.64 -1.64
CA SER A 15 71.40 37.48 -1.63
C SER A 15 70.75 36.14 -1.26
N THR A 16 69.42 36.04 -1.31
CA THR A 16 68.67 34.80 -1.08
C THR A 16 68.26 34.07 -2.37
N ILE A 17 68.85 34.38 -3.53
CA ILE A 17 68.55 33.65 -4.78
C ILE A 17 69.82 33.05 -5.37
N GLY A 18 69.93 31.72 -5.25
CA GLY A 18 70.71 30.90 -6.17
C GLY A 18 72.03 30.34 -5.64
N MET A 19 71.98 29.30 -4.79
CA MET A 19 72.92 28.17 -4.84
C MET A 19 72.19 26.87 -4.49
N MET A 20 72.35 25.91 -5.37
CA MET A 20 71.68 24.61 -5.47
C MET A 20 71.68 23.80 -4.15
N PRO A 21 70.58 23.11 -3.78
CA PRO A 21 70.71 21.91 -2.98
C PRO A 21 71.21 20.79 -3.89
N SER A 22 72.26 20.15 -3.40
CA SER A 22 72.65 18.82 -3.85
C SER A 22 71.46 17.90 -3.61
N SER A 23 71.18 17.00 -4.56
CA SER A 23 70.23 15.91 -4.40
C SER A 23 70.57 15.09 -3.16
N VAL A 24 69.90 15.44 -2.07
CA VAL A 24 69.66 14.59 -0.92
C VAL A 24 68.19 14.25 -1.05
N PHE A 25 67.88 12.96 -1.17
CA PHE A 25 66.52 12.45 -1.09
C PHE A 25 65.92 12.95 0.23
N ALA A 26 65.08 13.99 0.14
CA ALA A 26 64.14 14.32 1.20
C ALA A 26 62.89 13.50 0.89
N ASN A 27 62.53 12.63 1.82
CA ASN A 27 61.15 12.21 1.99
C ASN A 27 60.41 13.52 2.30
N GLU A 28 59.73 14.11 1.33
CA GLU A 28 58.68 15.06 1.65
C GLU A 28 57.51 14.17 2.04
N ASP A 29 57.33 14.00 3.36
CA ASP A 29 56.13 13.40 3.89
C ASP A 29 54.98 14.37 3.51
N ILE A 30 54.05 13.86 2.70
CA ILE A 30 52.89 14.59 2.20
C ILE A 30 52.00 14.91 3.40
N ASP A 31 51.50 16.13 3.51
CA ASP A 31 50.58 16.64 4.53
C ASP A 31 49.44 17.29 3.72
N SER A 32 48.28 16.64 3.65
CA SER A 32 47.25 16.94 2.62
C SER A 32 46.20 17.95 3.08
N ASP A 33 45.94 18.05 4.38
CA ASP A 33 45.09 19.09 4.97
C ASP A 33 45.89 20.30 5.49
N GLY A 34 47.21 20.16 5.66
CA GLY A 34 48.10 21.25 6.01
C GLY A 34 48.09 21.61 7.50
N ASP A 35 47.71 20.68 8.36
CA ASP A 35 47.63 20.87 9.81
C ASP A 35 49.00 20.75 10.53
N GLY A 36 50.03 20.29 9.80
CA GLY A 36 51.39 20.12 10.29
C GLY A 36 51.76 18.70 10.73
N VAL A 37 50.84 17.74 10.63
CA VAL A 37 51.06 16.30 10.80
C VAL A 37 51.18 15.67 9.41
N PRO A 38 52.30 14.99 9.07
CA PRO A 38 52.38 14.37 7.75
C PRO A 38 51.48 13.13 7.66
N ASN A 39 50.85 12.88 6.50
CA ASN A 39 49.90 11.80 6.20
C ASN A 39 50.30 10.40 6.73
N ASN A 40 51.58 10.12 6.93
CA ASN A 40 52.07 8.84 7.44
C ASN A 40 52.08 8.72 8.97
N LEU A 41 51.87 9.84 9.67
CA LEU A 41 51.76 10.00 11.12
C LEU A 41 50.41 10.62 11.52
N ASP A 42 49.60 10.93 10.52
CA ASP A 42 48.30 11.58 10.61
C ASP A 42 47.21 10.49 10.48
N PHE A 43 46.35 10.39 11.49
CA PHE A 43 45.23 9.46 11.52
C PHE A 43 44.02 9.97 10.71
N CYS A 44 43.94 11.27 10.42
CA CYS A 44 42.93 11.86 9.56
C CYS A 44 43.57 12.73 8.46
N PRO A 45 44.27 12.15 7.45
CA PRO A 45 45.13 12.86 6.48
C PRO A 45 44.48 13.93 5.60
N ASN A 46 43.17 14.16 5.73
CA ASN A 46 42.39 15.13 4.97
C ASN A 46 41.56 16.04 5.88
N LEU A 47 41.74 15.99 7.20
CA LEU A 47 40.93 16.67 8.19
C LEU A 47 41.82 17.40 9.20
N LEU A 48 41.69 18.73 9.24
CA LEU A 48 42.57 19.60 9.99
C LEU A 48 42.51 19.34 11.52
N GLU A 49 43.63 19.01 12.16
CA GLU A 49 43.77 18.97 13.61
C GLU A 49 43.37 20.32 14.27
N ASP A 50 42.56 20.26 15.33
CA ASP A 50 42.02 21.43 16.04
C ASP A 50 42.82 21.83 17.30
N TYR A 51 43.79 21.01 17.71
CA TYR A 51 44.70 21.23 18.84
C TYR A 51 43.95 21.58 20.14
N ASP A 52 42.83 20.91 20.43
CA ASP A 52 42.02 21.20 21.62
C ASP A 52 42.77 20.88 22.94
N PRO A 53 43.11 21.88 23.78
CA PRO A 53 43.81 21.68 25.05
C PRO A 53 43.00 20.92 26.10
N GLN A 54 41.69 20.71 25.89
CA GLN A 54 40.78 20.09 26.84
C GLN A 54 40.88 18.56 26.85
N TYR A 55 41.25 17.94 25.72
CA TYR A 55 41.33 16.48 25.55
C TYR A 55 42.76 15.91 25.55
N GLY A 56 43.79 16.75 25.41
CA GLY A 56 45.17 16.31 25.52
C GLY A 56 46.13 17.19 24.71
N ASN A 57 47.41 16.82 24.69
CA ASN A 57 48.31 17.23 23.60
C ASN A 57 48.62 15.99 22.74
N ASN A 58 47.64 15.09 22.55
CA ASN A 58 47.74 14.09 21.49
C ASN A 58 47.59 14.87 20.19
N ILE A 59 48.68 14.89 19.42
CA ILE A 59 48.66 15.41 18.05
C ILE A 59 48.68 14.14 17.23
N ASP A 60 47.50 13.66 16.86
CA ASP A 60 47.30 12.43 16.10
C ASP A 60 46.78 12.70 14.69
N GLY A 61 46.65 13.96 14.30
CA GLY A 61 46.21 14.43 12.99
C GLY A 61 44.69 14.46 12.85
N CYS A 62 43.93 14.28 13.93
CA CYS A 62 42.47 14.31 13.92
C CYS A 62 41.96 15.39 14.89
N PRO A 63 40.79 16.00 14.64
CA PRO A 63 40.09 16.80 15.65
C PRO A 63 39.81 15.97 16.90
N ALA A 64 39.94 16.58 18.08
CA ALA A 64 39.78 15.88 19.36
C ALA A 64 38.38 15.30 19.62
N ASP A 65 37.38 15.71 18.84
CA ASP A 65 35.98 15.27 18.88
C ASP A 65 35.65 14.22 17.78
N PHE A 66 36.66 13.67 17.12
CA PHE A 66 36.46 12.71 16.04
C PHE A 66 36.31 11.28 16.58
N VAL A 67 35.05 10.81 16.70
CA VAL A 67 34.72 9.40 16.90
C VAL A 67 34.12 8.86 15.60
N PRO A 68 34.67 7.77 15.00
CA PRO A 68 34.08 7.14 13.83
C PRO A 68 32.65 6.70 14.14
N TRP A 69 31.71 7.10 13.27
CA TRP A 69 30.30 6.71 13.20
C TRP A 69 29.97 5.35 13.84
N TYR A 70 29.60 5.35 15.13
CA TYR A 70 28.95 4.21 15.80
C TYR A 70 27.52 4.63 16.13
N ASP A 71 26.57 3.79 15.71
CA ASP A 71 25.12 3.83 15.97
C ASP A 71 24.76 2.36 16.26
N ALA A 72 24.75 2.02 17.55
CA ALA A 72 24.76 0.64 18.02
C ALA A 72 23.39 -0.04 17.98
N ASP A 73 22.30 0.71 17.88
CA ASP A 73 20.94 0.20 17.71
C ASP A 73 20.28 0.58 16.37
N TYR A 74 21.05 1.25 15.51
CA TYR A 74 20.72 1.58 14.12
C TYR A 74 19.49 2.47 14.00
N ASP A 75 19.37 3.48 14.85
CA ASP A 75 18.27 4.46 14.84
C ASP A 75 18.58 5.75 14.05
N GLY A 76 19.82 5.88 13.57
CA GLY A 76 20.29 7.03 12.79
C GLY A 76 20.90 8.15 13.64
N ILE A 77 20.96 7.99 14.96
CA ILE A 77 21.63 8.88 15.90
C ILE A 77 22.93 8.21 16.36
N GLN A 78 23.99 8.99 16.44
CA GLN A 78 25.30 8.45 16.83
C GLN A 78 25.35 8.20 18.33
N ASP A 79 26.00 7.12 18.78
CA ASP A 79 26.09 6.69 20.20
C ASP A 79 26.53 7.79 21.19
N HIS A 80 27.23 8.83 20.72
CA HIS A 80 27.69 9.93 21.57
C HIS A 80 26.70 11.12 21.64
N LEU A 81 25.74 11.15 20.73
CA LEU A 81 24.59 12.06 20.70
C LEU A 81 23.31 11.38 21.22
N ASP A 82 23.32 10.06 21.24
CA ASP A 82 22.26 9.18 21.72
C ASP A 82 22.36 8.97 23.25
N ASN A 83 21.27 9.23 23.97
CA ASN A 83 21.16 9.01 25.41
C ASN A 83 20.84 7.55 25.77
N CYS A 84 20.39 6.74 24.81
CA CYS A 84 20.12 5.32 24.90
C CYS A 84 20.81 4.50 23.78
N PRO A 85 22.16 4.43 23.73
CA PRO A 85 22.97 3.83 22.65
C PRO A 85 22.82 2.32 22.40
N THR A 86 21.76 1.69 22.86
CA THR A 86 21.50 0.25 22.75
C THR A 86 20.02 -0.05 22.55
N VAL A 87 19.18 0.98 22.52
CA VAL A 87 17.73 0.88 22.44
C VAL A 87 17.27 1.86 21.37
N LYS A 88 17.00 1.32 20.18
CA LYS A 88 16.62 2.07 18.98
C LYS A 88 15.49 3.07 19.26
N GLU A 89 15.71 4.34 18.93
CA GLU A 89 14.66 5.36 18.88
C GLU A 89 13.53 4.98 17.91
N THR A 90 12.32 5.40 18.25
CA THR A 90 11.14 5.31 17.39
C THR A 90 10.68 6.71 17.00
N TYR A 91 11.10 7.15 15.81
CA TYR A 91 10.80 8.49 15.29
C TYR A 91 9.29 8.78 15.26
N ASN A 92 8.79 9.50 16.26
CA ASN A 92 7.38 9.76 16.54
C ASN A 92 7.04 11.27 16.69
N LYS A 93 7.99 12.16 16.40
CA LYS A 93 7.88 13.64 16.48
C LYS A 93 7.83 14.19 17.91
N PHE A 94 8.09 13.35 18.89
CA PHE A 94 8.32 13.73 20.28
C PHE A 94 9.77 13.38 20.58
N GLN A 95 10.52 14.30 21.20
CA GLN A 95 11.91 14.10 21.68
C GLN A 95 12.90 13.27 20.83
N ASP A 96 12.70 13.12 19.51
CA ASP A 96 13.47 12.21 18.64
C ASP A 96 14.94 12.63 18.40
N GLU A 97 15.40 13.67 19.07
CA GLU A 97 16.78 14.18 18.98
C GLU A 97 17.68 13.53 20.05
N ASP A 98 17.10 12.77 20.99
CA ASP A 98 17.79 12.28 22.17
C ASP A 98 18.16 10.79 22.13
N GLY A 99 17.77 10.07 21.08
CA GLY A 99 18.10 8.65 20.79
C GLY A 99 17.46 7.62 21.74
N CYS A 100 16.57 8.07 22.63
CA CYS A 100 15.90 7.20 23.58
C CYS A 100 14.43 6.99 23.22
N PRO A 101 13.99 5.77 22.84
CA PRO A 101 12.61 5.54 22.43
C PRO A 101 11.66 6.10 23.45
N ASP A 102 10.87 7.05 23.00
CA ASP A 102 9.93 7.69 23.87
C ASP A 102 9.01 6.63 24.44
N LEU A 103 8.99 6.59 25.77
CA LEU A 103 7.81 6.12 26.45
C LEU A 103 6.72 7.15 26.15
N SER A 104 6.06 6.98 25.01
CA SER A 104 4.77 7.63 24.76
C SER A 104 3.98 7.50 26.05
N PRO A 105 3.54 8.61 26.66
CA PRO A 105 2.83 8.57 27.93
C PRO A 105 1.42 7.97 27.78
N ASP A 106 1.21 7.07 26.84
CA ASP A 106 0.00 6.30 26.65
C ASP A 106 -0.03 5.00 27.46
N LYS A 107 0.24 5.20 28.76
CA LYS A 107 -0.66 4.67 29.78
C LYS A 107 -1.00 5.76 30.78
N THR A 108 -1.63 6.85 30.35
CA THR A 108 -2.88 7.40 30.95
C THR A 108 -3.15 8.86 30.56
N LYS A 109 -4.28 9.06 29.85
CA LYS A 109 -5.02 10.33 29.63
C LYS A 109 -4.43 11.32 28.62
N GLY A 110 -5.06 11.32 27.44
CA GLY A 110 -5.70 12.50 26.84
C GLY A 110 -4.78 13.69 26.59
N ILE A 111 -4.33 13.79 25.35
CA ILE A 111 -3.80 15.02 24.76
C ILE A 111 -4.82 16.14 25.03
N PHE A 112 -4.39 17.21 25.70
CA PHE A 112 -5.27 18.35 26.01
C PHE A 112 -5.42 19.18 24.74
N ASP A 113 -6.64 19.22 24.22
CA ASP A 113 -7.13 20.11 23.17
C ASP A 113 -8.21 20.98 23.85
N SER A 114 -7.83 22.22 24.15
CA SER A 114 -8.58 23.13 25.04
C SER A 114 -9.81 23.74 24.37
N ASP A 115 -9.87 23.81 23.04
CA ASP A 115 -10.99 24.34 22.27
C ASP A 115 -11.66 23.33 21.33
N GLY A 116 -11.08 22.15 21.15
CA GLY A 116 -11.69 20.98 20.55
C GLY A 116 -11.66 20.97 19.03
N ASP A 117 -10.68 21.64 18.41
CA ASP A 117 -10.57 21.78 16.96
C ASP A 117 -9.73 20.70 16.27
N GLY A 118 -9.13 19.79 17.04
CA GLY A 118 -8.30 18.71 16.53
C GLY A 118 -6.79 19.00 16.58
N TYR A 119 -6.38 20.21 16.94
CA TYR A 119 -4.98 20.55 17.22
C TYR A 119 -4.70 20.46 18.73
N PRO A 120 -3.73 19.65 19.16
CA PRO A 120 -3.29 19.66 20.55
C PRO A 120 -2.79 21.04 21.00
N ASP A 121 -3.05 21.43 22.27
CA ASP A 121 -2.65 22.72 22.86
C ASP A 121 -1.16 23.10 22.67
N PHE A 122 -0.28 22.11 22.43
CA PHE A 122 1.15 22.30 22.21
C PHE A 122 1.54 22.53 20.75
N MET A 123 0.68 22.14 19.79
CA MET A 123 0.82 22.38 18.35
C MET A 123 -0.05 23.55 17.86
N ASP A 124 -1.08 23.91 18.63
CA ASP A 124 -2.00 24.99 18.32
C ASP A 124 -1.39 26.38 18.68
N LEU A 125 -1.32 27.31 17.72
CA LEU A 125 -0.88 28.70 17.96
C LEU A 125 -1.93 29.52 18.73
N CYS A 126 -3.19 29.08 18.70
CA CYS A 126 -4.33 29.65 19.40
C CYS A 126 -5.09 28.63 20.28
N PRO A 127 -4.49 28.05 21.36
CA PRO A 127 -5.03 26.98 22.24
C PRO A 127 -6.35 27.25 22.99
N THR A 128 -7.09 28.28 22.64
CA THR A 128 -8.34 28.69 23.29
C THR A 128 -9.38 29.18 22.30
N GLN A 129 -9.06 29.16 21.01
CA GLN A 129 -9.94 29.53 19.94
C GLN A 129 -9.81 28.49 18.82
N ALA A 130 -10.85 27.69 18.68
CA ALA A 130 -10.92 26.69 17.63
C ALA A 130 -10.69 27.29 16.23
N GLU A 131 -9.85 26.61 15.47
CA GLU A 131 -9.62 26.78 14.04
C GLU A 131 -10.94 26.83 13.25
N ILE A 132 -10.94 27.62 12.18
CA ILE A 132 -12.02 27.68 11.21
C ILE A 132 -11.47 27.15 9.89
N PHE A 133 -11.57 25.83 9.69
CA PHE A 133 -11.20 25.16 8.44
C PHE A 133 -11.89 25.80 7.22
N ASN A 134 -11.20 26.73 6.56
CA ASN A 134 -11.72 27.57 5.49
C ASN A 134 -10.86 27.52 4.22
N GLY A 135 -9.77 26.73 4.23
CA GLY A 135 -8.89 26.48 3.10
C GLY A 135 -7.74 27.47 2.97
N ILE A 136 -7.55 28.35 3.96
CA ILE A 136 -6.47 29.32 4.05
C ILE A 136 -5.84 29.10 5.42
N ASP A 137 -4.52 29.12 5.54
CA ASP A 137 -3.78 29.11 6.82
C ASP A 137 -4.18 28.00 7.86
N ASP A 138 -4.97 26.99 7.46
CA ASP A 138 -5.61 25.93 8.29
C ASP A 138 -4.64 25.01 9.08
N LYS A 139 -3.32 25.23 8.99
CA LYS A 139 -2.27 24.39 9.61
C LYS A 139 -1.78 24.93 10.96
N ASP A 140 -2.18 26.13 11.36
CA ASP A 140 -1.65 26.79 12.55
C ASP A 140 -2.56 26.71 13.80
N GLY A 141 -3.79 26.19 13.65
CA GLY A 141 -4.76 26.03 14.74
C GLY A 141 -5.45 27.34 15.15
N CYS A 142 -5.22 28.44 14.41
CA CYS A 142 -5.79 29.74 14.72
C CYS A 142 -6.99 30.11 13.84
N PRO A 143 -8.09 30.64 14.43
CA PRO A 143 -9.23 31.08 13.65
C PRO A 143 -8.87 32.26 12.75
N ASP A 144 -9.04 32.00 11.47
CA ASP A 144 -8.87 32.97 10.41
C ASP A 144 -10.00 34.00 10.32
N ASP A 145 -9.64 35.29 10.27
CA ASP A 145 -10.58 36.37 9.97
C ASP A 145 -10.74 36.49 8.45
N ALA A 146 -11.82 35.91 7.93
CA ALA A 146 -12.26 35.96 6.52
C ALA A 146 -12.37 37.39 5.92
N SER A 147 -12.17 38.46 6.71
CA SER A 147 -12.14 39.83 6.23
C SER A 147 -10.74 40.35 5.85
N THR A 148 -9.67 39.65 6.21
CA THR A 148 -8.27 40.07 5.98
C THR A 148 -7.46 39.16 5.08
N LEU A 149 -7.93 37.94 4.83
CA LEU A 149 -7.22 36.92 4.07
C LEU A 149 -7.71 36.95 2.62
N ARG A 150 -6.94 37.63 1.78
CA ARG A 150 -7.03 37.52 0.33
C ARG A 150 -5.95 36.52 -0.04
N ASP A 151 -6.32 35.49 -0.76
CA ASP A 151 -5.43 34.53 -1.39
C ASP A 151 -5.70 34.65 -2.89
N MET A 152 -4.75 35.24 -3.62
CA MET A 152 -4.93 35.66 -5.01
C MET A 152 -4.71 34.53 -6.02
N ASP A 153 -3.83 33.59 -5.71
CA ASP A 153 -3.39 32.47 -6.54
C ASP A 153 -3.89 31.10 -6.03
N GLN A 154 -4.56 31.07 -4.87
CA GLN A 154 -5.31 29.93 -4.34
C GLN A 154 -4.42 28.76 -3.94
N ASP A 155 -3.24 29.03 -3.41
CA ASP A 155 -2.32 28.01 -2.92
C ASP A 155 -2.49 27.67 -1.42
N GLY A 156 -3.42 28.36 -0.74
CA GLY A 156 -3.76 28.13 0.66
C GLY A 156 -2.94 28.94 1.65
N ILE A 157 -2.05 29.83 1.19
CA ILE A 157 -1.36 30.82 2.01
C ILE A 157 -1.95 32.20 1.71
N SER A 158 -2.25 32.97 2.75
CA SER A 158 -2.80 34.32 2.52
C SER A 158 -1.77 35.27 1.87
N ASP A 159 -2.19 36.21 1.01
CA ASP A 159 -1.37 37.27 0.36
C ASP A 159 -0.46 38.04 1.37
N THR A 160 -0.78 37.98 2.66
CA THR A 160 -0.03 38.63 3.74
C THR A 160 1.15 37.82 4.27
N LEU A 161 1.08 36.50 4.16
CA LEU A 161 2.11 35.54 4.57
C LEU A 161 2.86 34.97 3.38
N ASP A 162 2.24 35.01 2.20
CA ASP A 162 2.79 34.57 0.93
C ASP A 162 3.85 35.56 0.37
N ALA A 163 5.02 35.04 0.02
CA ALA A 163 6.12 35.75 -0.60
C ALA A 163 5.92 35.99 -2.10
N CYS A 164 5.08 35.20 -2.76
CA CYS A 164 4.66 35.30 -4.17
C CYS A 164 3.12 35.37 -4.38
N PRO A 165 2.41 36.43 -3.93
CA PRO A 165 0.93 36.61 -3.94
C PRO A 165 0.19 36.63 -5.28
N SER A 166 0.70 35.97 -6.30
CA SER A 166 0.13 35.89 -7.65
C SER A 166 0.61 34.67 -8.43
N GLU A 167 1.51 33.87 -7.85
CA GLU A 167 2.00 32.62 -8.42
C GLU A 167 1.85 31.52 -7.38
N PRO A 168 0.99 30.51 -7.62
CA PRO A 168 0.72 29.50 -6.62
C PRO A 168 1.95 28.64 -6.33
N GLU A 169 2.16 28.32 -5.06
CA GLU A 169 3.17 27.37 -4.59
C GLU A 169 3.13 26.02 -5.35
N THR A 170 4.31 25.44 -5.56
CA THR A 170 4.50 24.10 -6.12
C THR A 170 5.06 23.18 -5.05
N TYR A 171 4.17 22.49 -4.32
CA TYR A 171 4.54 21.56 -3.25
C TYR A 171 5.48 20.44 -3.76
N ASN A 172 6.77 20.55 -3.47
CA ASN A 172 7.84 19.68 -3.96
C ASN A 172 8.85 19.28 -2.87
N PHE A 173 8.51 19.48 -1.58
CA PHE A 173 9.34 19.21 -0.40
C PHE A 173 10.56 20.12 -0.25
N TYR A 174 10.60 21.23 -0.99
CA TYR A 174 11.66 22.22 -0.93
C TYR A 174 11.03 23.59 -0.74
N LEU A 175 11.22 24.18 0.44
CA LEU A 175 10.81 25.56 0.79
C LEU A 175 9.29 25.85 0.68
N ASP A 176 8.41 24.83 0.70
CA ASP A 176 6.94 24.90 0.52
C ASP A 176 6.12 25.71 1.56
N THR A 177 6.76 26.55 2.36
CA THR A 177 6.12 27.36 3.41
C THR A 177 6.12 28.85 3.10
N ASP A 178 6.77 29.27 2.02
CA ASP A 178 6.88 30.69 1.66
C ASP A 178 5.91 31.14 0.57
N GLY A 179 5.15 30.22 -0.06
CA GLY A 179 4.11 30.53 -1.05
C GLY A 179 4.65 30.80 -2.44
N CYS A 180 5.91 30.49 -2.71
CA CYS A 180 6.56 30.73 -3.98
C CYS A 180 6.87 29.42 -4.71
N PRO A 181 6.44 29.24 -5.97
CA PRO A 181 6.76 28.03 -6.72
C PRO A 181 8.27 27.84 -6.87
N ASP A 182 8.80 26.86 -6.16
CA ASP A 182 10.19 26.50 -6.29
C ASP A 182 10.44 25.67 -7.54
N SER A 183 11.36 26.16 -8.35
CA SER A 183 11.97 25.37 -9.42
C SER A 183 13.39 25.08 -9.01
N VAL A 184 13.70 23.80 -8.82
CA VAL A 184 15.09 23.34 -8.78
C VAL A 184 15.69 23.55 -10.17
N ASP A 185 16.20 24.77 -10.41
CA ASP A 185 17.14 25.02 -11.49
C ASP A 185 18.25 23.97 -11.37
N SER A 186 18.32 23.12 -12.39
CA SER A 186 19.25 22.01 -12.57
C SER A 186 20.48 22.13 -11.67
N ILE A 187 20.54 21.28 -10.65
CA ILE A 187 21.76 21.09 -9.87
C ILE A 187 22.83 20.71 -10.88
N ASN A 188 23.71 21.63 -11.21
CA ASN A 188 24.89 21.36 -12.01
C ASN A 188 25.78 20.45 -11.16
N PRO A 189 25.84 19.12 -11.40
CA PRO A 189 26.72 18.29 -10.63
C PRO A 189 28.11 18.70 -11.07
N GLN A 190 28.88 19.25 -10.13
CA GLN A 190 30.30 19.54 -10.34
C GLN A 190 31.14 18.25 -10.54
N TYR A 191 30.46 17.10 -10.69
CA TYR A 191 31.01 15.80 -11.04
C TYR A 191 30.90 15.61 -12.56
N THR A 192 32.03 15.71 -13.24
CA THR A 192 32.15 15.31 -14.64
C THR A 192 32.69 13.89 -14.64
N PHE A 193 31.98 12.98 -15.30
CA PHE A 193 32.43 11.60 -15.45
C PHE A 193 33.73 11.57 -16.27
N PRO A 194 34.62 10.59 -16.03
CA PRO A 194 35.84 10.43 -16.82
C PRO A 194 35.51 10.19 -18.29
N ASP A 195 36.19 10.92 -19.17
CA ASP A 195 36.22 10.79 -20.64
C ASP A 195 37.70 10.85 -21.04
N ILE A 196 38.31 9.69 -21.24
CA ILE A 196 39.77 9.54 -21.31
C ILE A 196 40.35 9.87 -22.70
N ASP A 197 39.57 9.77 -23.78
CA ASP A 197 39.98 10.19 -25.12
C ASP A 197 39.42 11.54 -25.58
N GLY A 198 38.48 12.11 -24.84
CA GLY A 198 38.02 13.48 -24.94
C GLY A 198 37.05 13.71 -26.09
N ASP A 199 36.32 12.68 -26.52
CA ASP A 199 35.35 12.76 -27.60
C ASP A 199 33.97 13.27 -27.14
N GLY A 200 33.73 13.38 -25.83
CA GLY A 200 32.49 13.87 -25.24
C GLY A 200 31.46 12.78 -24.92
N ILE A 201 31.85 11.50 -25.00
CA ILE A 201 31.11 10.35 -24.50
C ILE A 201 31.82 9.89 -23.21
N ASP A 202 31.06 9.70 -22.13
CA ASP A 202 31.63 9.26 -20.86
C ASP A 202 32.22 7.83 -20.99
N ASP A 203 33.33 7.52 -20.32
CA ASP A 203 34.03 6.21 -20.35
C ASP A 203 33.10 5.00 -20.06
N ARG A 204 31.97 5.24 -19.38
CA ARG A 204 30.96 4.21 -19.06
C ARG A 204 30.06 3.84 -20.24
N TRP A 205 29.97 4.73 -21.23
CA TRP A 205 29.15 4.62 -22.44
C TRP A 205 29.99 4.56 -23.72
N ASP A 206 31.30 4.80 -23.60
CA ASP A 206 32.28 4.67 -24.66
C ASP A 206 32.80 3.22 -24.77
N GLN A 207 32.53 2.57 -25.92
CA GLN A 207 33.01 1.22 -26.21
C GLN A 207 34.51 1.19 -26.59
N CYS A 208 35.04 2.33 -27.00
CA CYS A 208 36.38 2.49 -27.52
C CYS A 208 37.33 3.29 -26.64
N ILE A 209 36.95 3.76 -25.45
CA ILE A 209 37.70 4.36 -24.31
C ILE A 209 38.96 5.20 -24.68
N ASN A 210 39.93 4.64 -25.41
CA ASN A 210 41.16 5.31 -25.82
C ASN A 210 41.16 5.83 -27.28
N GLU A 211 40.08 5.69 -28.04
CA GLU A 211 40.01 6.11 -29.45
C GLU A 211 38.81 7.03 -29.71
N PRO A 212 39.04 8.33 -29.97
CA PRO A 212 37.96 9.31 -29.98
C PRO A 212 37.03 9.14 -31.19
N GLU A 213 35.73 9.26 -30.93
CA GLU A 213 34.68 9.16 -31.92
C GLU A 213 34.76 10.24 -33.00
N ASN A 214 34.36 9.86 -34.21
CA ASN A 214 34.46 10.69 -35.40
C ASN A 214 33.14 11.29 -35.92
N TYR A 215 32.10 11.45 -35.10
CA TYR A 215 30.88 12.27 -35.32
C TYR A 215 30.52 12.45 -36.81
N ASN A 216 30.27 11.33 -37.48
CA ASN A 216 30.05 11.29 -38.92
C ASN A 216 28.58 11.05 -39.30
N GLY A 217 27.68 10.93 -38.31
CA GLY A 217 26.25 10.68 -38.48
C GLY A 217 25.89 9.19 -38.50
N PHE A 218 26.84 8.32 -38.19
CA PHE A 218 26.68 6.88 -38.05
C PHE A 218 27.25 6.52 -36.68
N LEU A 219 26.51 5.73 -35.88
CA LEU A 219 26.84 5.26 -34.53
C LEU A 219 27.60 6.23 -33.59
N ASP A 220 27.42 7.54 -33.77
CA ASP A 220 28.08 8.61 -32.99
C ASP A 220 27.84 8.57 -31.45
N TRP A 221 27.15 7.57 -30.93
CA TRP A 221 26.84 7.35 -29.51
C TRP A 221 27.68 6.23 -28.88
N ASP A 222 28.40 5.41 -29.65
CA ASP A 222 29.12 4.23 -29.14
C ASP A 222 30.59 4.50 -28.78
N GLY A 223 31.11 5.71 -29.04
CA GLY A 223 32.48 6.11 -28.73
C GLY A 223 33.54 5.61 -29.72
N CYS A 224 33.16 4.89 -30.78
CA CYS A 224 34.12 4.20 -31.65
C CYS A 224 34.23 4.79 -33.06
N PRO A 225 35.43 5.20 -33.54
CA PRO A 225 35.58 5.87 -34.83
C PRO A 225 35.11 5.04 -36.02
N ASP A 226 33.95 5.45 -36.55
CA ASP A 226 33.32 4.81 -37.69
C ASP A 226 34.05 5.09 -39.01
N VAL A 227 34.45 4.04 -39.73
CA VAL A 227 35.06 4.16 -41.05
C VAL A 227 34.05 3.73 -42.11
N PRO A 228 33.58 4.65 -42.99
CA PRO A 228 32.74 4.28 -44.11
C PRO A 228 33.47 3.30 -45.02
N GLY A 229 32.99 2.05 -45.06
CA GLY A 229 33.58 0.97 -45.84
C GLY A 229 33.56 1.24 -47.35
N ILE A 230 34.66 1.76 -47.89
CA ILE A 230 34.91 1.70 -49.34
C ILE A 230 35.28 0.27 -49.73
N GLY A 231 34.44 -0.27 -50.62
CA GLY A 231 34.39 -1.62 -51.15
C GLY A 231 35.67 -2.45 -51.21
N SER A 232 35.53 -3.69 -50.75
CA SER A 232 36.45 -4.79 -51.01
C SER A 232 35.70 -6.12 -51.03
N THR A 233 35.28 -6.52 -52.24
CA THR A 233 35.14 -7.91 -52.68
C THR A 233 34.36 -8.89 -51.78
N GLY A 234 33.03 -8.82 -51.90
CA GLY A 234 32.24 -10.03 -52.11
C GLY A 234 31.84 -10.82 -50.88
N LEU A 235 31.87 -10.21 -49.71
CA LEU A 235 31.12 -10.67 -48.55
C LEU A 235 30.30 -9.47 -48.14
N ILE A 236 28.99 -9.56 -48.39
CA ILE A 236 28.01 -8.54 -48.01
C ILE A 236 27.61 -8.93 -46.60
N ASP A 237 27.72 -7.96 -45.71
CA ASP A 237 27.31 -7.95 -44.31
C ASP A 237 26.62 -6.58 -44.20
N SER A 238 25.29 -6.61 -44.29
CA SER A 238 24.45 -5.46 -44.59
C SER A 238 24.05 -4.67 -43.34
N ASP A 239 24.07 -5.29 -42.17
CA ASP A 239 23.82 -4.74 -40.83
C ASP A 239 25.08 -4.66 -39.96
N TYR A 240 26.22 -5.16 -40.46
CA TYR A 240 27.55 -5.02 -39.86
C TYR A 240 27.67 -5.68 -38.49
N ASP A 241 27.08 -6.86 -38.33
CA ASP A 241 27.16 -7.70 -37.14
C ASP A 241 28.32 -8.73 -37.20
N SER A 242 29.12 -8.70 -38.26
CA SER A 242 30.24 -9.64 -38.51
C SER A 242 29.82 -11.06 -38.91
N ILE A 243 28.52 -11.30 -39.09
CA ILE A 243 27.94 -12.45 -39.78
C ILE A 243 27.67 -12.00 -41.21
N LEU A 244 27.81 -12.90 -42.18
CA LEU A 244 27.64 -12.52 -43.59
C LEU A 244 26.19 -12.75 -43.98
N ASP A 245 25.58 -11.85 -44.78
CA ASP A 245 24.22 -12.00 -45.35
C ASP A 245 23.93 -13.39 -45.94
N SER A 246 24.98 -14.12 -46.34
CA SER A 246 24.88 -15.47 -46.91
C SER A 246 24.67 -16.62 -45.89
N VAL A 247 24.96 -16.37 -44.62
CA VAL A 247 24.84 -17.30 -43.49
C VAL A 247 23.99 -16.75 -42.36
N ASP A 248 23.74 -15.44 -42.39
CA ASP A 248 22.84 -14.67 -41.53
C ASP A 248 21.35 -14.93 -41.89
N ALA A 249 20.55 -15.22 -40.87
CA ALA A 249 19.11 -15.42 -40.97
C ALA A 249 18.30 -14.11 -40.98
N CYS A 250 18.86 -13.01 -40.47
CA CYS A 250 18.30 -11.66 -40.49
C CYS A 250 19.28 -10.63 -41.09
N PRO A 251 19.59 -10.69 -42.42
CA PRO A 251 20.65 -9.89 -43.08
C PRO A 251 20.47 -8.35 -43.12
N LEU A 252 19.54 -7.79 -42.36
CA LEU A 252 19.33 -6.35 -42.25
C LEU A 252 19.20 -5.92 -40.78
N GLU A 253 19.29 -6.85 -39.84
CA GLU A 253 19.11 -6.63 -38.40
C GLU A 253 20.35 -7.16 -37.68
N ARG A 254 21.03 -6.27 -36.97
CA ARG A 254 22.32 -6.58 -36.37
C ARG A 254 22.17 -7.59 -35.22
N GLU A 255 22.86 -8.72 -35.28
CA GLU A 255 23.00 -9.66 -34.16
C GLU A 255 23.56 -8.99 -32.90
N ASN A 256 23.05 -9.39 -31.73
CA ASN A 256 23.44 -8.86 -30.42
C ASN A 256 24.15 -9.92 -29.59
N PHE A 257 25.42 -10.25 -29.90
CA PHE A 257 26.22 -11.28 -29.23
C PHE A 257 26.07 -11.33 -27.69
N ASN A 258 25.12 -12.13 -27.21
CA ASN A 258 24.71 -12.21 -25.81
C ASN A 258 24.81 -13.65 -25.25
N LYS A 259 25.37 -14.58 -26.05
CA LYS A 259 25.55 -16.03 -25.75
C LYS A 259 24.28 -16.86 -25.84
N PHE A 260 23.16 -16.28 -26.21
CA PHE A 260 21.99 -16.97 -26.73
C PHE A 260 22.08 -16.89 -28.26
N GLN A 261 21.77 -17.97 -28.98
CA GLN A 261 21.71 -18.10 -30.47
C GLN A 261 22.62 -17.24 -31.41
N ASP A 262 23.77 -16.72 -30.95
CA ASP A 262 24.73 -15.82 -31.62
C ASP A 262 25.29 -16.29 -33.00
N ASP A 263 24.96 -17.52 -33.42
CA ASP A 263 25.41 -18.11 -34.67
C ASP A 263 24.42 -17.89 -35.83
N ASP A 264 23.20 -17.39 -35.57
CA ASP A 264 22.14 -17.28 -36.58
C ASP A 264 21.95 -15.91 -37.22
N GLY A 265 22.51 -14.83 -36.66
CA GLY A 265 22.53 -13.50 -37.29
C GLY A 265 21.25 -12.70 -37.06
N CYS A 266 20.36 -13.16 -36.19
CA CYS A 266 19.16 -12.45 -35.81
C CYS A 266 19.31 -11.93 -34.39
N PRO A 267 19.12 -10.62 -34.12
CA PRO A 267 19.11 -10.14 -32.75
C PRO A 267 18.15 -10.97 -31.92
N ASP A 268 18.68 -11.57 -30.86
CA ASP A 268 17.88 -12.35 -29.95
C ASP A 268 16.87 -11.42 -29.29
N GLU A 269 15.65 -11.44 -29.82
CA GLU A 269 14.49 -11.17 -29.00
C GLU A 269 14.41 -12.34 -28.04
N ILE A 270 14.97 -12.15 -26.85
CA ILE A 270 14.43 -12.83 -25.70
C ILE A 270 12.98 -12.36 -25.67
N GLU A 271 12.09 -13.20 -26.21
CA GLU A 271 10.66 -13.10 -25.96
C GLU A 271 10.49 -13.42 -24.47
N PHE A 272 10.93 -12.48 -23.63
CA PHE A 272 10.30 -12.25 -22.36
C PHE A 272 8.86 -11.96 -22.78
N THR A 273 7.98 -12.94 -22.62
CA THR A 273 6.64 -12.60 -22.18
C THR A 273 6.87 -11.74 -20.95
N ILE A 274 6.82 -10.42 -21.15
CA ILE A 274 6.97 -9.42 -20.10
C ILE A 274 5.78 -9.69 -19.19
N THR A 275 6.00 -10.53 -18.20
CA THR A 275 5.34 -10.44 -16.90
C THR A 275 6.03 -9.27 -16.19
N GLY A 276 5.85 -8.09 -16.76
CA GLY A 276 6.13 -6.83 -16.10
C GLY A 276 4.82 -6.31 -15.55
N ASP A 277 4.95 -5.47 -14.56
CA ASP A 277 3.92 -4.71 -13.89
C ASP A 277 4.35 -3.26 -14.14
N SER A 278 3.70 -2.58 -15.10
CA SER A 278 4.23 -1.33 -15.65
C SER A 278 3.92 -0.11 -14.79
N ASP A 279 2.94 -0.22 -13.92
CA ASP A 279 2.51 0.79 -12.95
C ASP A 279 2.92 0.46 -11.52
N GLY A 280 3.38 -0.76 -11.26
CA GLY A 280 4.03 -1.17 -10.02
C GLY A 280 3.05 -1.52 -8.91
N ASP A 281 1.85 -1.94 -9.26
CA ASP A 281 0.79 -2.26 -8.30
C ASP A 281 0.81 -3.72 -7.82
N GLY A 282 1.70 -4.57 -8.36
CA GLY A 282 1.85 -5.98 -8.01
C GLY A 282 1.07 -6.94 -8.91
N ILE A 283 0.25 -6.44 -9.84
CA ILE A 283 -0.48 -7.23 -10.83
C ILE A 283 0.28 -7.19 -12.15
N LEU A 284 0.54 -8.37 -12.72
CA LEU A 284 1.27 -8.45 -13.98
C LEU A 284 0.39 -7.91 -15.12
N ASN A 285 0.97 -7.15 -16.06
CA ASN A 285 0.31 -6.56 -17.24
C ASN A 285 -0.63 -7.49 -18.04
N GLN A 286 -0.44 -8.81 -17.95
CA GLN A 286 -1.27 -9.82 -18.63
C GLN A 286 -2.54 -10.22 -17.85
N PHE A 287 -2.56 -9.92 -16.56
CA PHE A 287 -3.65 -10.13 -15.61
C PHE A 287 -4.24 -8.82 -15.11
N ASP A 288 -3.59 -7.71 -15.44
CA ASP A 288 -3.99 -6.34 -15.16
C ASP A 288 -4.85 -5.78 -16.31
N ALA A 289 -6.05 -5.29 -15.98
CA ALA A 289 -6.99 -4.66 -16.91
C ALA A 289 -6.65 -3.18 -17.18
N CYS A 290 -5.84 -2.54 -16.34
CA CYS A 290 -5.31 -1.19 -16.51
C CYS A 290 -3.77 -1.13 -16.40
N PRO A 291 -3.00 -1.71 -17.35
CA PRO A 291 -1.54 -1.96 -17.27
C PRO A 291 -0.59 -0.76 -17.15
N TYR A 292 -1.10 0.45 -16.93
CA TYR A 292 -0.33 1.69 -16.81
C TYR A 292 -0.89 2.61 -15.71
N SER A 293 -1.85 2.15 -14.92
CA SER A 293 -2.49 2.91 -13.85
C SER A 293 -2.56 2.02 -12.61
N PRO A 294 -1.80 2.34 -11.55
CA PRO A 294 -1.64 1.42 -10.43
C PRO A 294 -2.93 1.27 -9.64
N GLU A 295 -3.29 0.03 -9.32
CA GLU A 295 -4.37 -0.35 -8.42
C GLU A 295 -4.21 0.28 -7.02
N ILE A 296 -5.35 0.56 -6.39
CA ILE A 296 -5.43 1.06 -5.02
C ILE A 296 -6.19 0.03 -4.19
N TYR A 297 -5.45 -0.89 -3.56
CA TYR A 297 -5.96 -1.94 -2.69
C TYR A 297 -6.91 -1.42 -1.60
N ASN A 298 -8.22 -1.54 -1.83
CA ASN A 298 -9.28 -1.01 -0.98
C ASN A 298 -10.38 -2.04 -0.64
N GLN A 299 -10.14 -3.33 -0.93
CA GLN A 299 -11.02 -4.48 -0.68
C GLN A 299 -12.26 -4.55 -1.60
N TYR A 300 -12.34 -3.67 -2.59
CA TYR A 300 -13.35 -3.72 -3.64
C TYR A 300 -12.61 -3.87 -4.96
N LEU A 301 -12.98 -4.88 -5.75
CA LEU A 301 -12.46 -5.16 -7.11
C LEU A 301 -10.91 -5.19 -7.35
N ASP A 302 -10.08 -5.15 -6.29
CA ASP A 302 -8.59 -5.24 -6.30
C ASP A 302 -7.91 -6.36 -7.12
N TRP A 303 -8.66 -7.26 -7.76
CA TRP A 303 -8.16 -8.38 -8.56
C TRP A 303 -8.09 -8.08 -10.05
N ASP A 304 -8.60 -6.93 -10.50
CA ASP A 304 -8.61 -6.55 -11.91
C ASP A 304 -7.49 -5.56 -12.31
N GLY A 305 -6.73 -5.00 -11.37
CA GLY A 305 -5.57 -4.12 -11.64
C GLY A 305 -5.96 -2.73 -12.12
N CYS A 306 -7.22 -2.34 -11.94
CA CYS A 306 -7.70 -1.02 -12.28
C CYS A 306 -8.06 -0.23 -11.02
N PRO A 307 -7.42 0.91 -10.74
CA PRO A 307 -7.70 1.70 -9.55
C PRO A 307 -9.19 1.93 -9.35
N ASP A 308 -9.70 1.30 -8.31
CA ASP A 308 -11.09 1.43 -7.93
C ASP A 308 -11.32 2.85 -7.42
N HIS A 309 -12.05 3.63 -8.20
CA HIS A 309 -12.45 4.97 -7.82
C HIS A 309 -13.42 4.91 -6.62
N ILE A 310 -12.87 4.84 -5.41
CA ILE A 310 -13.53 5.38 -4.22
C ILE A 310 -13.33 6.89 -4.26
N ALA A 311 -14.45 7.57 -4.49
CA ALA A 311 -14.53 8.99 -4.77
C ALA A 311 -14.13 9.85 -3.56
N ASP A 312 -12.84 10.15 -3.46
CA ASP A 312 -12.37 11.40 -2.84
C ASP A 312 -12.00 12.37 -3.98
N ASN A 313 -13.04 12.71 -4.74
CA ASN A 313 -12.98 13.32 -6.07
C ASN A 313 -12.60 14.82 -6.03
N LYS A 314 -11.41 15.16 -5.53
CA LYS A 314 -10.98 16.56 -5.37
C LYS A 314 -10.20 17.14 -6.57
N LEU A 315 -10.05 16.40 -7.66
CA LEU A 315 -9.27 16.84 -8.84
C LEU A 315 -10.05 16.94 -10.15
N ALA A 316 -11.36 16.68 -10.14
CA ALA A 316 -12.23 16.86 -11.29
C ALA A 316 -13.24 17.99 -11.03
N PHE A 317 -13.50 18.80 -12.05
CA PHE A 317 -14.40 19.95 -11.96
C PHE A 317 -15.83 19.44 -11.71
N ASP A 318 -16.45 19.85 -10.60
CA ASP A 318 -17.86 19.62 -10.27
C ASP A 318 -18.49 21.03 -10.15
N SER A 319 -19.12 21.46 -11.23
CA SER A 319 -19.56 22.83 -11.45
C SER A 319 -20.80 23.24 -10.65
N ASP A 320 -21.60 22.28 -10.16
CA ASP A 320 -22.79 22.55 -9.35
C ASP A 320 -22.78 21.93 -7.95
N GLY A 321 -21.77 21.11 -7.64
CA GLY A 321 -21.43 20.67 -6.30
C GLY A 321 -22.32 19.56 -5.78
N ASP A 322 -22.88 18.73 -6.66
CA ASP A 322 -23.73 17.61 -6.28
C ASP A 322 -22.97 16.31 -5.98
N GLY A 323 -21.65 16.26 -6.22
CA GLY A 323 -20.80 15.09 -5.98
C GLY A 323 -20.54 14.24 -7.23
N ILE A 324 -21.11 14.59 -8.39
CA ILE A 324 -20.84 13.99 -9.68
C ILE A 324 -19.98 14.98 -10.49
N ILE A 325 -18.87 14.50 -11.06
CA ILE A 325 -17.93 15.36 -11.78
C ILE A 325 -18.43 15.71 -13.19
N ASP A 326 -18.13 16.92 -13.68
CA ASP A 326 -18.65 17.51 -14.94
C ASP A 326 -18.54 16.62 -16.19
N ASN A 327 -17.58 15.68 -16.22
CA ASN A 327 -17.37 14.75 -17.33
C ASN A 327 -18.25 13.48 -17.24
N LEU A 328 -18.78 13.16 -16.07
CA LEU A 328 -19.74 12.09 -15.78
C LEU A 328 -21.16 12.63 -15.52
N ASP A 329 -21.28 13.93 -15.28
CA ASP A 329 -22.53 14.65 -15.08
C ASP A 329 -23.18 15.04 -16.43
N HIS A 330 -24.42 14.60 -16.67
CA HIS A 330 -25.20 15.00 -17.84
C HIS A 330 -25.81 16.40 -17.74
N CYS A 331 -25.89 16.95 -16.53
CA CYS A 331 -26.33 18.30 -16.21
C CYS A 331 -25.31 19.09 -15.36
N PRO A 332 -24.08 19.41 -15.88
CA PRO A 332 -22.95 20.06 -15.15
C PRO A 332 -23.18 21.47 -14.57
N ASN A 333 -24.40 21.96 -14.48
CA ASN A 333 -24.72 23.26 -13.91
C ASN A 333 -26.04 23.22 -13.10
N GLN A 334 -26.57 22.03 -12.84
CA GLN A 334 -27.78 21.78 -12.08
C GLN A 334 -27.58 20.57 -11.17
N ALA A 335 -27.38 20.85 -9.88
CA ALA A 335 -27.19 19.81 -8.88
C ALA A 335 -28.31 18.75 -8.84
N GLU A 336 -27.91 17.48 -8.83
CA GLU A 336 -28.71 16.28 -8.66
C GLU A 336 -29.61 16.34 -7.41
N THR A 337 -30.77 15.69 -7.52
CA THR A 337 -31.71 15.48 -6.41
C THR A 337 -31.75 14.01 -6.03
N TYR A 338 -30.85 13.60 -5.13
CA TYR A 338 -30.79 12.25 -4.54
C TYR A 338 -32.15 11.80 -3.98
N ASN A 339 -32.88 11.02 -4.78
CA ASN A 339 -34.25 10.59 -4.50
C ASN A 339 -34.50 9.09 -4.74
N GLY A 340 -33.46 8.33 -5.12
CA GLY A 340 -33.52 6.89 -5.36
C GLY A 340 -33.81 6.52 -6.82
N TYR A 341 -33.79 7.48 -7.74
CA TYR A 341 -34.08 7.29 -9.16
C TYR A 341 -33.03 8.01 -9.98
N LEU A 342 -32.28 7.25 -10.80
CA LEU A 342 -31.18 7.70 -11.65
C LEU A 342 -30.17 8.67 -10.99
N ASP A 343 -29.97 8.56 -9.66
CA ASP A 343 -29.07 9.42 -8.86
C ASP A 343 -27.57 9.38 -9.26
N THR A 344 -27.22 8.74 -10.38
CA THR A 344 -25.85 8.62 -10.89
C THR A 344 -25.61 9.43 -12.17
N ASP A 345 -26.63 10.09 -12.73
CA ASP A 345 -26.52 10.78 -14.02
C ASP A 345 -26.32 12.30 -13.92
N GLY A 346 -26.39 12.87 -12.71
CA GLY A 346 -26.09 14.27 -12.39
C GLY A 346 -27.21 15.25 -12.75
N CYS A 347 -28.36 14.77 -13.18
CA CYS A 347 -29.49 15.59 -13.56
C CYS A 347 -30.61 15.55 -12.51
N PRO A 348 -31.08 16.71 -11.99
CA PRO A 348 -32.08 16.75 -10.93
C PRO A 348 -33.38 16.06 -11.36
N ASP A 349 -33.56 14.87 -10.84
CA ASP A 349 -34.77 14.12 -11.05
C ASP A 349 -35.87 14.59 -10.11
N SER A 350 -37.08 14.68 -10.66
CA SER A 350 -38.27 14.95 -9.88
C SER A 350 -39.13 13.70 -9.84
N ILE A 351 -39.69 13.39 -8.66
CA ILE A 351 -40.66 12.31 -8.43
C ILE A 351 -42.01 12.67 -9.09
N ASP A 352 -42.00 13.03 -10.38
CA ASP A 352 -43.17 13.03 -11.27
C ASP A 352 -43.30 11.68 -12.01
N SER A 353 -42.49 10.68 -11.63
CA SER A 353 -42.45 9.32 -12.17
C SER A 353 -43.65 8.43 -11.79
N VAL A 354 -44.72 8.98 -11.21
CA VAL A 354 -45.95 8.22 -10.86
C VAL A 354 -47.20 8.82 -11.50
N LEU A 355 -47.07 9.88 -12.29
CA LEU A 355 -48.20 10.49 -12.98
C LEU A 355 -48.33 9.86 -14.37
N ASP A 356 -49.36 9.03 -14.54
CA ASP A 356 -49.86 8.51 -15.81
C ASP A 356 -51.20 9.22 -16.07
N SER A 357 -51.15 10.28 -16.90
CA SER A 357 -52.24 11.25 -17.06
C SER A 357 -53.40 10.72 -17.90
N ASP A 358 -53.17 9.75 -18.79
CA ASP A 358 -54.20 9.14 -19.64
C ASP A 358 -54.45 7.65 -19.37
N MET A 359 -53.75 7.08 -18.39
CA MET A 359 -53.98 5.77 -17.77
C MET A 359 -53.79 4.59 -18.73
N ASP A 360 -52.81 4.68 -19.64
CA ASP A 360 -52.48 3.61 -20.59
C ASP A 360 -51.34 2.68 -20.09
N GLY A 361 -50.78 2.97 -18.91
CA GLY A 361 -49.73 2.20 -18.28
C GLY A 361 -48.31 2.71 -18.58
N ILE A 362 -48.17 3.76 -19.39
CA ILE A 362 -46.91 4.44 -19.68
C ILE A 362 -46.91 5.75 -18.88
N LEU A 363 -45.84 5.98 -18.12
CA LEU A 363 -45.73 7.17 -17.26
C LEU A 363 -45.52 8.41 -18.13
N ASN A 364 -46.03 9.59 -17.72
CA ASN A 364 -45.93 10.84 -18.49
C ASN A 364 -44.49 11.19 -18.92
N ILE A 365 -43.48 10.74 -18.18
CA ILE A 365 -42.05 10.95 -18.48
C ILE A 365 -41.58 10.11 -19.69
N ASN A 366 -42.19 8.95 -19.89
CA ASN A 366 -41.90 7.99 -20.96
C ASN A 366 -43.00 7.97 -22.04
N ASP A 367 -43.99 8.85 -21.94
CA ASP A 367 -45.13 8.95 -22.84
C ASP A 367 -45.02 10.21 -23.71
N ALA A 368 -44.86 10.02 -25.02
CA ALA A 368 -44.74 11.11 -25.99
C ALA A 368 -46.08 11.84 -26.25
N CYS A 369 -47.20 11.29 -25.79
CA CYS A 369 -48.55 11.80 -26.01
C CYS A 369 -49.32 12.23 -24.75
N ILE A 370 -48.93 11.96 -23.50
CA ILE A 370 -49.36 12.49 -22.17
C ILE A 370 -50.88 12.59 -21.87
N LEU A 371 -51.76 12.74 -22.85
CA LEU A 371 -53.19 12.98 -22.73
C LEU A 371 -54.01 12.10 -23.69
N GLU A 372 -53.34 11.28 -24.51
CA GLU A 372 -53.97 10.39 -25.49
C GLU A 372 -53.40 8.97 -25.33
N PRO A 373 -54.23 8.03 -24.84
CA PRO A 373 -53.73 6.72 -24.44
C PRO A 373 -53.30 5.88 -25.64
N GLU A 374 -52.20 5.16 -25.47
CA GLU A 374 -51.61 4.23 -26.43
C GLU A 374 -52.59 3.17 -26.93
N THR A 375 -52.43 2.80 -28.20
CA THR A 375 -53.13 1.70 -28.84
C THR A 375 -52.17 0.56 -29.16
N TYR A 376 -51.91 -0.31 -28.17
CA TYR A 376 -51.13 -1.54 -28.31
C TYR A 376 -51.51 -2.33 -29.57
N ASN A 377 -50.71 -2.18 -30.63
CA ASN A 377 -50.97 -2.77 -31.94
C ASN A 377 -49.71 -3.36 -32.59
N PHE A 378 -48.69 -3.61 -31.76
CA PHE A 378 -47.35 -4.11 -32.11
C PHE A 378 -46.55 -3.16 -32.99
N PHE A 379 -46.89 -1.88 -33.02
CA PHE A 379 -46.16 -0.86 -33.76
C PHE A 379 -45.87 0.32 -32.85
N LYS A 380 -44.64 0.32 -32.32
CA LYS A 380 -44.08 1.38 -31.47
C LYS A 380 -44.89 1.62 -30.20
N ASP A 381 -45.50 0.56 -29.67
CA ASP A 381 -46.27 0.48 -28.41
C ASP A 381 -45.51 0.94 -27.14
N ASP A 382 -44.23 1.32 -27.25
CA ASP A 382 -43.41 1.79 -26.13
C ASP A 382 -43.33 3.33 -26.04
N ASP A 383 -43.86 4.08 -27.01
CA ASP A 383 -43.72 5.55 -27.06
C ASP A 383 -44.93 6.34 -26.52
N GLY A 384 -45.99 5.66 -26.05
CA GLY A 384 -47.15 6.27 -25.40
C GLY A 384 -48.13 6.96 -26.36
N CYS A 385 -47.87 6.92 -27.66
CA CYS A 385 -48.68 7.60 -28.66
C CYS A 385 -49.49 6.62 -29.51
N PRO A 386 -50.82 6.80 -29.66
CA PRO A 386 -51.65 5.91 -30.46
C PRO A 386 -51.23 5.90 -31.93
N ASP A 387 -50.47 4.88 -32.28
CA ASP A 387 -49.97 4.72 -33.63
C ASP A 387 -51.03 4.05 -34.52
N SER A 388 -51.13 4.50 -35.78
CA SER A 388 -51.99 3.87 -36.77
C SER A 388 -51.19 3.55 -38.00
N THR A 389 -50.93 2.25 -38.21
CA THR A 389 -50.34 1.80 -39.46
C THR A 389 -51.43 1.72 -40.53
N ASP A 390 -51.67 2.85 -41.21
CA ASP A 390 -52.14 2.82 -42.60
C ASP A 390 -51.03 2.13 -43.41
N SER A 391 -51.10 0.80 -43.43
CA SER A 391 -50.13 -0.09 -44.04
C SER A 391 -50.02 0.20 -45.53
N VAL A 392 -49.09 1.07 -45.91
CA VAL A 392 -48.69 1.25 -47.31
C VAL A 392 -47.72 0.12 -47.68
N ILE A 393 -48.24 -1.10 -47.75
CA ILE A 393 -47.53 -2.23 -48.34
C ILE A 393 -47.50 -1.99 -49.84
N SER A 394 -46.30 -2.00 -50.41
CA SER A 394 -46.07 -1.90 -51.85
C SER A 394 -46.97 -2.89 -52.59
N SER A 395 -47.83 -2.37 -53.46
CA SER A 395 -48.82 -3.14 -54.21
C SER A 395 -48.17 -4.07 -55.24
N TYR A 396 -47.81 -5.26 -54.78
CA TYR A 396 -47.85 -6.45 -55.60
C TYR A 396 -48.81 -7.44 -54.94
N SER A 397 -50.11 -7.24 -55.17
CA SER A 397 -51.13 -8.22 -54.82
C SER A 397 -51.07 -9.33 -55.86
N PHE A 398 -50.76 -10.53 -55.38
CA PHE A 398 -50.89 -11.75 -56.17
C PHE A 398 -52.37 -12.04 -56.40
N PRO A 399 -52.75 -12.64 -57.55
CA PRO A 399 -54.14 -12.99 -57.84
C PRO A 399 -54.70 -13.90 -56.74
N ASP A 400 -55.90 -13.57 -56.31
CA ASP A 400 -56.76 -14.31 -55.38
C ASP A 400 -58.13 -14.31 -56.07
N ALA A 401 -58.46 -15.44 -56.69
CA ALA A 401 -59.50 -15.57 -57.69
C ALA A 401 -60.92 -15.64 -57.10
N ASP A 402 -61.08 -16.15 -55.89
CA ASP A 402 -62.35 -16.20 -55.16
C ASP A 402 -62.46 -15.16 -54.02
N GLY A 403 -61.36 -14.50 -53.68
CA GLY A 403 -61.31 -13.33 -52.81
C GLY A 403 -61.38 -13.69 -51.33
N ASP A 404 -60.97 -14.90 -50.95
CA ASP A 404 -60.95 -15.35 -49.58
C ASP A 404 -59.73 -14.87 -48.78
N GLY A 405 -58.72 -14.28 -49.42
CA GLY A 405 -57.51 -13.76 -48.76
C GLY A 405 -56.30 -14.70 -48.81
N ILE A 406 -56.44 -15.88 -49.39
CA ILE A 406 -55.34 -16.81 -49.70
C ILE A 406 -54.98 -16.65 -51.18
N ASP A 407 -53.70 -16.48 -51.50
CA ASP A 407 -53.31 -16.28 -52.90
C ASP A 407 -53.41 -17.56 -53.73
N ASP A 408 -53.72 -17.44 -55.03
CA ASP A 408 -53.92 -18.55 -55.99
C ASP A 408 -52.81 -19.62 -55.99
N ARG A 409 -51.60 -19.32 -55.47
CA ARG A 409 -50.48 -20.29 -55.44
C ARG A 409 -50.54 -21.20 -54.22
N TRP A 410 -51.20 -20.76 -53.17
CA TRP A 410 -51.36 -21.45 -51.89
C TRP A 410 -52.80 -21.90 -51.65
N ASP A 411 -53.72 -21.41 -52.47
CA ASP A 411 -55.11 -21.85 -52.53
C ASP A 411 -55.25 -23.17 -53.35
N GLN A 412 -55.73 -24.22 -52.68
CA GLN A 412 -56.03 -25.52 -53.28
C GLN A 412 -57.38 -25.55 -54.04
N CYS A 413 -58.25 -24.58 -53.79
CA CYS A 413 -59.60 -24.45 -54.34
C CYS A 413 -59.88 -23.06 -54.96
N LEU A 414 -58.99 -22.58 -55.84
CA LEU A 414 -59.05 -21.39 -56.74
C LEU A 414 -60.39 -20.69 -57.10
N ASP A 415 -61.53 -21.37 -57.04
CA ASP A 415 -62.84 -20.82 -57.42
C ASP A 415 -63.86 -20.80 -56.26
N GLU A 416 -63.51 -21.28 -55.06
CA GLU A 416 -64.41 -21.51 -53.94
C GLU A 416 -63.82 -20.97 -52.63
N PRO A 417 -64.38 -19.88 -52.10
CA PRO A 417 -63.74 -19.15 -51.01
C PRO A 417 -63.75 -19.94 -49.70
N GLU A 418 -62.63 -19.90 -48.99
CA GLU A 418 -62.47 -20.42 -47.64
C GLU A 418 -63.54 -19.84 -46.69
N ASN A 419 -64.00 -20.67 -45.76
CA ASN A 419 -65.07 -20.32 -44.84
C ASN A 419 -64.60 -20.00 -43.40
N TYR A 420 -63.27 -19.88 -43.20
CA TYR A 420 -62.58 -19.48 -41.96
C TYR A 420 -63.30 -19.98 -40.71
N ASN A 421 -63.25 -21.30 -40.50
CA ASN A 421 -63.97 -21.97 -39.42
C ASN A 421 -63.04 -22.64 -38.39
N ASP A 422 -61.80 -22.15 -38.31
CA ASP A 422 -60.69 -22.64 -37.48
C ASP A 422 -60.22 -24.06 -37.83
N PHE A 423 -60.56 -24.56 -39.03
CA PHE A 423 -60.16 -25.89 -39.49
C PHE A 423 -59.55 -25.81 -40.89
N LEU A 424 -58.23 -25.98 -40.94
CA LEU A 424 -57.45 -25.97 -42.20
C LEU A 424 -57.59 -24.70 -43.05
N ASP A 425 -58.01 -23.59 -42.43
CA ASP A 425 -58.14 -22.20 -42.95
C ASP A 425 -56.90 -21.58 -43.65
N THR A 426 -55.85 -22.34 -43.92
CA THR A 426 -54.65 -21.90 -44.63
C THR A 426 -54.50 -22.57 -46.00
N ASP A 427 -55.39 -23.49 -46.38
CA ASP A 427 -55.29 -24.24 -47.63
C ASP A 427 -56.23 -23.77 -48.76
N GLY A 428 -57.10 -22.79 -48.49
CA GLY A 428 -57.95 -22.11 -49.47
C GLY A 428 -59.20 -22.89 -49.88
N CYS A 429 -59.51 -24.01 -49.21
CA CYS A 429 -60.66 -24.83 -49.55
C CYS A 429 -61.72 -24.83 -48.44
N PRO A 430 -62.99 -24.44 -48.74
CA PRO A 430 -64.04 -24.38 -47.72
C PRO A 430 -64.21 -25.71 -47.00
N ASP A 431 -63.70 -25.72 -45.78
CA ASP A 431 -63.66 -26.92 -45.01
C ASP A 431 -64.96 -27.13 -44.26
N ILE A 432 -65.32 -28.39 -44.08
CA ILE A 432 -66.44 -28.78 -43.24
C ILE A 432 -65.84 -29.74 -42.25
N ALA A 433 -65.89 -29.39 -40.96
CA ALA A 433 -65.43 -30.23 -39.85
C ALA A 433 -65.88 -31.68 -40.05
N GLY A 434 -65.00 -32.48 -40.66
CA GLY A 434 -65.22 -33.86 -40.96
C GLY A 434 -64.78 -34.64 -39.75
N PHE A 435 -65.69 -35.40 -39.14
CA PHE A 435 -65.34 -36.36 -38.09
C PHE A 435 -64.39 -37.42 -38.67
N SER A 436 -63.10 -37.11 -38.62
CA SER A 436 -62.00 -37.88 -39.14
C SER A 436 -61.30 -38.53 -37.96
N LYS A 437 -61.63 -39.79 -37.78
CA LYS A 437 -61.21 -40.64 -36.68
C LYS A 437 -59.73 -41.00 -36.80
N SER A 438 -58.88 -40.45 -35.94
CA SER A 438 -57.94 -41.16 -35.05
C SER A 438 -57.11 -40.14 -34.25
N ALA A 439 -57.75 -39.30 -33.46
CA ALA A 439 -57.15 -38.81 -32.23
C ALA A 439 -57.68 -39.71 -31.11
N LEU A 440 -56.89 -39.91 -30.08
CA LEU A 440 -57.30 -40.59 -28.87
C LEU A 440 -58.61 -39.96 -28.34
N SER A 441 -59.43 -40.75 -27.64
CA SER A 441 -60.65 -40.22 -27.03
C SER A 441 -60.24 -39.09 -26.09
N ASP A 442 -60.91 -37.95 -26.19
CA ASP A 442 -60.75 -36.72 -25.40
C ASP A 442 -62.21 -36.26 -25.20
N ILE A 443 -62.81 -36.69 -24.10
CA ILE A 443 -64.26 -36.66 -23.87
C ILE A 443 -64.76 -35.26 -23.52
N ASP A 444 -63.90 -34.44 -22.92
CA ASP A 444 -64.21 -33.08 -22.45
C ASP A 444 -63.54 -31.97 -23.27
N TYR A 445 -62.72 -32.34 -24.26
CA TYR A 445 -62.18 -31.47 -25.29
C TYR A 445 -61.26 -30.37 -24.76
N ASP A 446 -60.46 -30.67 -23.75
CA ASP A 446 -59.46 -29.75 -23.22
C ASP A 446 -58.10 -29.81 -23.92
N GLY A 447 -57.93 -30.75 -24.86
CA GLY A 447 -56.71 -30.92 -25.63
C GLY A 447 -55.77 -31.99 -25.06
N ILE A 448 -56.11 -32.62 -23.93
CA ILE A 448 -55.39 -33.74 -23.33
C ILE A 448 -56.19 -35.03 -23.60
N PRO A 449 -55.59 -36.06 -24.23
CA PRO A 449 -56.30 -37.33 -24.45
C PRO A 449 -56.74 -38.03 -23.16
N ASP A 450 -57.92 -38.68 -23.12
CA ASP A 450 -58.46 -39.51 -22.00
C ASP A 450 -57.45 -40.52 -21.40
N VAL A 451 -56.41 -40.90 -22.16
CA VAL A 451 -55.35 -41.84 -21.72
C VAL A 451 -54.22 -41.17 -20.94
N SER A 452 -54.10 -39.86 -21.08
CA SER A 452 -53.11 -38.96 -20.49
C SER A 452 -53.75 -37.94 -19.54
N ASP A 453 -55.07 -37.89 -19.52
CA ASP A 453 -55.92 -36.97 -18.76
C ASP A 453 -56.38 -37.63 -17.44
N ALA A 454 -56.14 -36.96 -16.32
CA ALA A 454 -56.54 -37.39 -14.99
C ALA A 454 -58.03 -37.18 -14.70
N CYS A 455 -58.70 -36.27 -15.42
CA CYS A 455 -60.13 -36.01 -15.36
C CYS A 455 -60.83 -36.08 -16.74
N PRO A 456 -60.93 -37.27 -17.38
CA PRO A 456 -61.45 -37.46 -18.76
C PRO A 456 -62.92 -37.15 -19.04
N THR A 457 -63.58 -36.37 -18.20
CA THR A 457 -64.98 -35.97 -18.36
C THR A 457 -65.24 -34.51 -17.99
N ILE A 458 -64.21 -33.80 -17.53
CA ILE A 458 -64.26 -32.41 -17.08
C ILE A 458 -62.98 -31.75 -17.57
N GLY A 459 -63.07 -30.85 -18.54
CA GLY A 459 -61.89 -30.33 -19.23
C GLY A 459 -61.13 -29.26 -18.47
N GLU A 460 -59.80 -29.29 -18.59
CA GLU A 460 -58.80 -28.39 -17.99
C GLU A 460 -59.08 -26.89 -18.20
N ARG A 461 -58.61 -26.07 -17.24
CA ARG A 461 -58.60 -24.61 -17.33
C ARG A 461 -57.18 -24.07 -17.16
N TYR A 462 -56.47 -23.93 -18.27
CA TYR A 462 -55.14 -23.30 -18.37
C TYR A 462 -55.02 -22.01 -17.53
N ASN A 463 -54.37 -22.09 -16.36
CA ASN A 463 -54.19 -20.99 -15.41
C ASN A 463 -52.78 -20.91 -14.79
N GLN A 464 -51.78 -21.59 -15.39
CA GLN A 464 -50.37 -21.64 -14.99
C GLN A 464 -50.09 -22.46 -13.71
N PHE A 465 -51.05 -23.28 -13.27
CA PHE A 465 -50.89 -24.22 -12.19
C PHE A 465 -51.29 -25.60 -12.70
N GLN A 466 -50.40 -26.59 -12.61
CA GLN A 466 -50.66 -27.99 -12.99
C GLN A 466 -51.40 -28.25 -14.34
N ASP A 467 -51.27 -27.34 -15.32
CA ASP A 467 -51.99 -27.35 -16.59
C ASP A 467 -51.73 -28.58 -17.50
N GLU A 468 -50.82 -29.49 -17.11
CA GLU A 468 -50.48 -30.70 -17.84
C GLU A 468 -51.25 -31.97 -17.41
N ASP A 469 -52.10 -31.92 -16.38
CA ASP A 469 -52.75 -33.11 -15.81
C ASP A 469 -54.17 -33.41 -16.32
N GLY A 470 -54.83 -32.45 -16.99
CA GLY A 470 -56.18 -32.61 -17.59
C GLY A 470 -57.33 -32.46 -16.61
N CYS A 471 -57.06 -32.11 -15.35
CA CYS A 471 -58.06 -31.83 -14.35
C CYS A 471 -58.24 -30.34 -14.12
N PRO A 472 -59.37 -29.72 -14.52
CA PRO A 472 -59.58 -28.30 -14.29
C PRO A 472 -59.32 -28.00 -12.84
N ASP A 473 -58.38 -27.09 -12.63
CA ASP A 473 -58.17 -26.45 -11.35
C ASP A 473 -59.42 -25.65 -11.03
N THR A 474 -60.42 -26.38 -10.57
CA THR A 474 -61.27 -25.80 -9.58
C THR A 474 -60.29 -25.42 -8.48
N ILE A 475 -60.18 -24.11 -8.26
CA ILE A 475 -60.30 -23.60 -6.90
C ILE A 475 -61.60 -24.21 -6.40
N ALA A 476 -61.53 -25.48 -6.00
CA ALA A 476 -62.38 -26.01 -5.01
C ALA A 476 -62.09 -25.03 -3.89
N TYR A 477 -63.04 -24.13 -3.71
CA TYR A 477 -63.53 -23.82 -2.40
C TYR A 477 -64.00 -25.14 -1.78
N ASP A 478 -63.09 -26.11 -1.64
CA ASP A 478 -63.08 -26.96 -0.49
C ASP A 478 -62.85 -25.98 0.63
N SER A 479 -63.98 -25.52 1.16
CA SER A 479 -64.11 -25.19 2.55
C SER A 479 -63.77 -26.45 3.36
N PHE A 480 -62.55 -26.97 3.23
CA PHE A 480 -61.79 -27.35 4.40
C PHE A 480 -61.81 -26.08 5.24
N GLY A 481 -62.43 -26.16 6.40
CA GLY A 481 -62.51 -24.99 7.27
C GLY A 481 -61.11 -24.41 7.42
N ASP A 482 -61.03 -23.11 7.58
CA ASP A 482 -59.89 -22.50 8.23
C ASP A 482 -60.51 -22.04 9.55
N ALA A 483 -60.51 -22.95 10.53
CA ALA A 483 -61.37 -22.80 11.70
C ALA A 483 -60.93 -21.66 12.62
N ASP A 484 -59.68 -21.21 12.51
CA ASP A 484 -59.08 -20.12 13.27
C ASP A 484 -58.68 -18.90 12.43
N PHE A 485 -58.89 -18.97 11.11
CA PHE A 485 -58.78 -17.89 10.14
C PHE A 485 -57.36 -17.35 9.98
N ASP A 486 -56.39 -18.26 9.90
CA ASP A 486 -54.98 -17.92 9.68
C ASP A 486 -54.54 -18.00 8.22
N GLY A 487 -55.34 -18.55 7.31
CA GLY A 487 -55.02 -18.69 5.89
C GLY A 487 -54.46 -20.05 5.49
N VAL A 488 -54.18 -20.94 6.44
CA VAL A 488 -53.89 -22.37 6.25
C VAL A 488 -55.22 -23.14 6.40
N THR A 489 -55.41 -24.20 5.63
CA THR A 489 -56.69 -24.95 5.63
C THR A 489 -56.62 -26.16 6.58
N ASP A 490 -57.69 -26.45 7.34
CA ASP A 490 -57.78 -27.46 8.42
C ASP A 490 -57.21 -28.86 8.05
N ASN A 491 -57.14 -29.20 6.76
CA ASN A 491 -56.64 -30.49 6.25
C ASN A 491 -55.12 -30.54 6.04
N VAL A 492 -54.46 -29.38 5.93
CA VAL A 492 -53.00 -29.23 5.85
C VAL A 492 -52.44 -28.50 7.08
N ASP A 493 -53.30 -27.85 7.84
CA ASP A 493 -53.03 -27.23 9.13
C ASP A 493 -52.81 -28.30 10.24
N GLN A 494 -51.65 -28.24 10.89
CA GLN A 494 -51.30 -29.12 12.01
C GLN A 494 -52.00 -28.73 13.32
N CYS A 495 -52.47 -27.49 13.44
CA CYS A 495 -53.26 -26.95 14.54
C CYS A 495 -54.58 -26.29 14.08
N PRO A 496 -55.57 -27.06 13.58
CA PRO A 496 -56.81 -26.57 12.94
C PRO A 496 -57.79 -25.76 13.79
N ASN A 497 -57.41 -25.21 14.95
CA ASN A 497 -58.26 -24.38 15.80
C ASN A 497 -57.45 -23.30 16.55
N ALA A 498 -56.16 -23.17 16.26
CA ALA A 498 -55.28 -22.16 16.82
C ALA A 498 -54.60 -21.44 15.65
N ARG A 499 -54.84 -20.13 15.53
CA ARG A 499 -54.43 -19.31 14.40
C ARG A 499 -52.91 -19.13 14.31
N GLU A 500 -52.30 -19.49 13.19
CA GLU A 500 -50.89 -19.27 12.82
C GLU A 500 -50.40 -17.83 13.04
N THR A 501 -49.10 -17.72 13.37
CA THR A 501 -48.38 -16.48 13.63
C THR A 501 -47.24 -16.29 12.62
N TYR A 502 -47.56 -15.78 11.42
CA TYR A 502 -46.58 -15.48 10.36
C TYR A 502 -45.37 -14.66 10.86
N ASN A 503 -44.25 -15.33 11.08
CA ASN A 503 -43.01 -14.78 11.65
C ASN A 503 -41.75 -15.20 10.87
N ARG A 504 -41.92 -15.82 9.68
CA ARG A 504 -40.89 -16.42 8.80
C ARG A 504 -40.25 -17.70 9.31
N TYR A 505 -40.78 -18.30 10.36
CA TYR A 505 -40.34 -19.58 10.90
C TYR A 505 -41.53 -20.53 10.93
N LEU A 506 -41.45 -21.62 10.16
CA LEU A 506 -42.48 -22.67 10.08
C LEU A 506 -43.92 -22.19 9.72
N ASP A 507 -44.07 -20.97 9.19
CA ASP A 507 -45.33 -20.34 8.73
C ASP A 507 -46.24 -21.18 7.79
N GLU A 508 -45.78 -22.31 7.26
CA GLU A 508 -46.54 -23.17 6.36
C GLU A 508 -47.29 -24.31 7.08
N ASP A 509 -47.07 -24.52 8.39
CA ASP A 509 -47.61 -25.68 9.11
C ASP A 509 -48.96 -25.45 9.82
N GLY A 510 -49.43 -24.19 9.91
CA GLY A 510 -50.72 -23.80 10.49
C GLY A 510 -50.76 -23.84 12.02
N CYS A 511 -49.65 -24.17 12.67
CA CYS A 511 -49.53 -24.12 14.11
C CYS A 511 -48.96 -22.80 14.62
N PRO A 512 -49.71 -22.00 15.42
CA PRO A 512 -49.11 -20.89 16.11
C PRO A 512 -47.95 -21.38 16.94
N ASP A 513 -46.80 -20.81 16.65
CA ASP A 513 -45.60 -20.84 17.46
C ASP A 513 -45.90 -20.19 18.83
N LEU A 514 -46.67 -20.89 19.65
CA LEU A 514 -47.11 -20.45 20.96
C LEU A 514 -45.95 -20.59 21.93
N ILE A 515 -45.36 -19.46 22.28
CA ILE A 515 -44.70 -19.31 23.57
C ILE A 515 -45.68 -18.67 24.55
N PRO A 516 -45.96 -19.32 25.69
CA PRO A 516 -46.56 -18.62 26.81
C PRO A 516 -45.48 -17.67 27.34
N ASP A 517 -45.52 -16.42 26.86
CA ASP A 517 -44.94 -15.17 27.41
C ASP A 517 -44.41 -14.20 26.35
N ASN A 518 -44.81 -14.33 25.08
CA ASN A 518 -44.53 -13.31 24.04
C ASN A 518 -43.02 -13.10 23.78
N LYS A 519 -42.23 -14.17 23.95
CA LYS A 519 -40.83 -14.31 23.53
C LYS A 519 -40.74 -15.56 22.66
N LEU A 520 -40.04 -15.49 21.53
CA LEU A 520 -39.83 -16.63 20.62
C LEU A 520 -38.92 -17.66 21.30
N ALA A 521 -39.41 -18.89 21.49
CA ALA A 521 -38.83 -20.00 22.23
C ALA A 521 -38.35 -19.72 23.68
N PHE A 522 -37.89 -20.78 24.36
CA PHE A 522 -37.08 -20.61 25.57
C PHE A 522 -35.78 -19.98 25.08
N ASP A 523 -35.45 -18.81 25.58
CA ASP A 523 -34.30 -17.98 25.21
C ASP A 523 -33.76 -17.51 26.55
N SER A 524 -32.90 -18.39 27.10
CA SER A 524 -32.49 -18.46 28.49
C SER A 524 -31.66 -17.25 28.92
N ASP A 525 -30.99 -16.59 27.98
CA ASP A 525 -30.09 -15.45 28.16
C ASP A 525 -30.59 -14.16 27.49
N GLY A 526 -31.51 -14.25 26.53
CA GLY A 526 -32.32 -13.14 26.09
C GLY A 526 -31.83 -12.43 24.84
N ASP A 527 -30.97 -13.03 24.04
CA ASP A 527 -30.36 -12.43 22.86
C ASP A 527 -31.26 -12.44 21.61
N GLY A 528 -32.32 -13.24 21.60
CA GLY A 528 -33.23 -13.35 20.46
C GLY A 528 -33.03 -14.60 19.60
N ILE A 529 -32.09 -15.48 19.96
CA ILE A 529 -31.91 -16.81 19.39
C ILE A 529 -32.54 -17.85 20.34
N PRO A 530 -33.46 -18.71 19.86
CA PRO A 530 -34.04 -19.79 20.65
C PRO A 530 -33.02 -20.80 21.23
N ASP A 531 -33.12 -21.21 22.51
CA ASP A 531 -32.30 -22.26 23.18
C ASP A 531 -32.10 -23.55 22.38
N ASN A 532 -33.02 -23.88 21.47
CA ASN A 532 -32.97 -25.09 20.64
C ASN A 532 -32.22 -24.90 19.32
N LEU A 533 -31.91 -23.66 18.96
CA LEU A 533 -31.09 -23.22 17.83
C LEU A 533 -29.77 -22.56 18.30
N ASP A 534 -29.74 -22.13 19.55
CA ASP A 534 -28.63 -21.55 20.28
C ASP A 534 -27.67 -22.65 20.82
N LEU A 535 -26.39 -22.54 20.47
CA LEU A 535 -25.31 -23.41 20.92
C LEU A 535 -24.87 -23.12 22.37
N CYS A 536 -25.13 -21.90 22.86
CA CYS A 536 -24.83 -21.42 24.21
C CYS A 536 -26.06 -20.85 24.96
N PRO A 537 -27.10 -21.67 25.30
CA PRO A 537 -28.37 -21.25 25.91
C PRO A 537 -28.34 -20.68 27.34
N GLY A 538 -27.38 -19.85 27.67
CA GLY A 538 -27.19 -19.24 28.97
C GLY A 538 -26.16 -18.10 28.94
N GLN A 539 -25.66 -17.75 27.75
CA GLN A 539 -24.83 -16.59 27.50
C GLN A 539 -25.36 -15.89 26.25
N ALA A 540 -25.81 -14.64 26.41
CA ALA A 540 -26.41 -13.89 25.32
C ALA A 540 -25.37 -13.55 24.23
N GLU A 541 -25.72 -13.85 22.98
CA GLU A 541 -25.05 -13.46 21.74
C GLU A 541 -24.76 -11.95 21.66
N ILE A 542 -23.68 -11.60 20.97
CA ILE A 542 -23.26 -10.24 20.64
C ILE A 542 -23.32 -10.06 19.12
N PHE A 543 -24.44 -9.55 18.60
CA PHE A 543 -24.60 -9.25 17.17
C PHE A 543 -23.54 -8.26 16.66
N ASN A 544 -22.50 -8.77 16.02
CA ASN A 544 -21.31 -8.02 15.59
C ASN A 544 -20.94 -8.25 14.11
N GLY A 545 -21.67 -9.12 13.40
CA GLY A 545 -21.47 -9.40 11.98
C GLY A 545 -20.71 -10.71 11.69
N PHE A 546 -20.17 -11.36 12.71
CA PHE A 546 -19.54 -12.69 12.63
C PHE A 546 -20.44 -13.69 13.34
N GLU A 547 -20.59 -14.89 12.77
CA GLU A 547 -21.34 -16.04 13.34
C GLU A 547 -22.65 -15.78 14.13
N ASP A 548 -23.31 -14.63 13.93
CA ASP A 548 -24.50 -14.08 14.63
C ASP A 548 -25.78 -14.97 14.66
N LYS A 549 -25.70 -16.20 14.15
CA LYS A 549 -26.80 -17.17 14.08
C LYS A 549 -26.61 -18.37 15.00
N ASP A 550 -25.44 -18.52 15.64
CA ASP A 550 -25.12 -19.70 16.44
C ASP A 550 -25.52 -19.56 17.92
N GLY A 551 -25.75 -18.34 18.43
CA GLY A 551 -26.25 -18.06 19.78
C GLY A 551 -25.17 -18.05 20.86
N CYS A 552 -23.90 -18.17 20.48
CA CYS A 552 -22.78 -18.09 21.39
C CYS A 552 -22.11 -16.72 21.32
N PRO A 553 -21.96 -15.99 22.44
CA PRO A 553 -21.27 -14.71 22.42
C PRO A 553 -19.88 -14.87 21.84
N ASP A 554 -19.71 -14.34 20.64
CA ASP A 554 -18.42 -14.26 20.02
C ASP A 554 -17.53 -13.46 20.95
N GLN A 555 -16.50 -14.13 21.45
CA GLN A 555 -15.46 -13.47 22.21
C GLN A 555 -14.55 -12.77 21.22
N PHE A 556 -15.05 -11.68 20.63
CA PHE A 556 -14.17 -10.69 20.03
C PHE A 556 -13.43 -9.95 21.15
N THR A 557 -12.35 -10.57 21.60
CA THR A 557 -11.11 -9.82 21.61
C THR A 557 -10.47 -10.03 20.25
N PHE A 558 -10.60 -9.03 19.36
CA PHE A 558 -9.84 -8.90 18.09
C PHE A 558 -8.30 -8.82 18.29
N THR A 559 -7.80 -9.34 19.40
CA THR A 559 -6.42 -9.19 19.87
C THR A 559 -5.95 -10.44 20.60
N HIS A 560 -6.69 -11.56 20.57
CA HIS A 560 -6.15 -12.81 21.08
C HIS A 560 -5.38 -13.48 19.95
N ASP A 561 -4.08 -13.33 20.09
CA ASP A 561 -3.03 -13.86 19.25
C ASP A 561 -2.17 -14.65 20.24
N SER A 562 -2.38 -15.97 20.23
CA SER A 562 -1.93 -16.91 21.26
C SER A 562 -0.41 -17.13 21.22
N ASP A 563 0.22 -16.94 20.07
CA ASP A 563 1.66 -17.05 19.83
C ASP A 563 2.35 -15.72 19.49
N GLN A 564 1.58 -14.64 19.39
CA GLN A 564 2.00 -13.23 19.30
C GLN A 564 2.75 -12.91 18.00
N ASP A 565 2.30 -13.48 16.87
CA ASP A 565 2.88 -13.22 15.56
C ASP A 565 2.22 -12.05 14.80
N GLY A 566 1.12 -11.49 15.29
CA GLY A 566 0.38 -10.40 14.67
C GLY A 566 -0.88 -10.82 13.92
N ILE A 567 -1.12 -12.12 13.77
CA ILE A 567 -2.34 -12.70 13.19
C ILE A 567 -3.20 -13.22 14.34
N VAL A 568 -4.49 -12.90 14.32
CA VAL A 568 -5.40 -13.31 15.39
C VAL A 568 -5.76 -14.79 15.25
N ASP A 569 -5.91 -15.52 16.36
CA ASP A 569 -6.19 -16.98 16.40
C ASP A 569 -7.35 -17.45 15.48
N ILE A 570 -8.28 -16.55 15.13
CA ILE A 570 -9.43 -16.84 14.26
C ILE A 570 -9.09 -16.80 12.77
N SER A 571 -8.06 -16.04 12.40
CA SER A 571 -7.51 -15.88 11.04
C SER A 571 -6.23 -16.68 10.86
N ASP A 572 -5.68 -17.20 11.96
CA ASP A 572 -4.48 -18.02 12.03
C ASP A 572 -4.84 -19.52 11.94
N ALA A 573 -4.25 -20.22 10.96
CA ALA A 573 -4.40 -21.65 10.75
C ALA A 573 -3.56 -22.51 11.71
N CYS A 574 -2.56 -21.92 12.37
CA CYS A 574 -1.72 -22.49 13.43
C CYS A 574 -1.66 -21.63 14.71
N PRO A 575 -2.77 -21.48 15.48
CA PRO A 575 -2.91 -20.56 16.64
C PRO A 575 -2.01 -20.77 17.87
N LEU A 576 -0.94 -21.56 17.78
CA LEU A 576 -0.02 -21.87 18.88
C LEU A 576 1.45 -21.89 18.41
N GLU A 577 1.70 -21.68 17.13
CA GLU A 577 3.02 -21.64 16.52
C GLU A 577 3.16 -20.36 15.71
N PRO A 578 4.04 -19.42 16.11
CA PRO A 578 4.08 -18.10 15.48
C PRO A 578 4.56 -18.18 14.04
N GLU A 579 3.88 -17.44 13.16
CA GLU A 579 4.20 -17.23 11.76
C GLU A 579 5.65 -16.80 11.54
N THR A 580 6.22 -17.26 10.44
CA THR A 580 7.51 -16.84 9.93
C THR A 580 7.28 -15.98 8.68
N TYR A 581 7.16 -14.66 8.83
CA TYR A 581 7.06 -13.72 7.71
C TYR A 581 8.22 -13.91 6.70
N ASN A 582 7.95 -14.61 5.58
CA ASN A 582 8.94 -14.97 4.56
C ASN A 582 8.43 -14.78 3.12
N PHE A 583 7.38 -13.97 2.95
CA PHE A 583 6.65 -13.70 1.71
C PHE A 583 5.99 -14.93 1.10
N TYR A 584 5.68 -15.94 1.91
CA TYR A 584 5.04 -17.17 1.45
C TYR A 584 3.96 -17.57 2.43
N GLN A 585 2.72 -17.31 2.03
CA GLN A 585 1.50 -17.53 2.81
C GLN A 585 1.55 -16.88 4.21
N ASP A 586 2.26 -15.76 4.34
CA ASP A 586 2.39 -14.97 5.57
C ASP A 586 1.05 -14.45 6.14
N GLU A 587 -0.08 -14.69 5.49
CA GLU A 587 -1.42 -14.36 5.99
C GLU A 587 -2.13 -15.55 6.65
N ASP A 588 -1.57 -16.77 6.58
CA ASP A 588 -2.21 -17.98 7.09
C ASP A 588 -1.87 -18.33 8.54
N GLY A 589 -0.91 -17.63 9.16
CA GLY A 589 -0.54 -17.78 10.58
C GLY A 589 0.23 -19.05 10.91
N CYS A 590 0.61 -19.84 9.90
CA CYS A 590 1.39 -21.05 10.08
C CYS A 590 2.86 -20.85 9.72
N PRO A 591 3.82 -21.23 10.60
CA PRO A 591 5.24 -21.10 10.31
C PRO A 591 5.63 -21.88 9.05
N ASP A 592 5.72 -21.14 7.96
CA ASP A 592 5.84 -21.72 6.66
C ASP A 592 7.31 -21.91 6.31
N SER A 593 7.75 -23.16 6.35
CA SER A 593 9.08 -23.47 5.84
C SER A 593 8.98 -23.59 4.32
N THR A 594 9.28 -22.51 3.60
CA THR A 594 9.76 -22.64 2.22
C THR A 594 11.07 -23.42 2.28
N GLY A 595 10.96 -24.74 2.16
CA GLY A 595 12.11 -25.58 1.84
C GLY A 595 12.71 -25.00 0.57
N SER A 596 13.82 -24.27 0.73
CA SER A 596 14.41 -23.41 -0.28
C SER A 596 14.29 -24.00 -1.69
N VAL A 597 13.44 -23.38 -2.49
CA VAL A 597 13.78 -23.03 -3.87
C VAL A 597 12.87 -21.88 -4.29
N ILE A 598 13.16 -20.70 -3.74
CA ILE A 598 13.35 -19.57 -4.64
C ILE A 598 14.38 -20.10 -5.66
N PRO A 599 14.16 -20.06 -6.98
CA PRO A 599 15.31 -19.92 -7.85
C PRO A 599 15.83 -18.51 -7.57
N SER A 600 16.42 -18.31 -6.38
CA SER A 600 17.48 -17.35 -6.28
C SER A 600 18.41 -17.85 -7.35
N TYR A 601 18.67 -16.99 -8.31
CA TYR A 601 19.80 -17.19 -9.18
C TYR A 601 21.01 -17.08 -8.25
N SER A 602 21.27 -18.14 -7.49
CA SER A 602 22.49 -18.31 -6.73
C SER A 602 23.51 -18.57 -7.82
N PHE A 603 24.32 -17.56 -8.03
CA PHE A 603 25.55 -17.72 -8.77
C PHE A 603 26.33 -18.87 -8.11
N PRO A 604 27.10 -19.65 -8.90
CA PRO A 604 27.93 -20.71 -8.33
C PRO A 604 28.72 -20.15 -7.15
N ASP A 605 28.68 -20.87 -6.04
CA ASP A 605 29.44 -20.63 -4.81
C ASP A 605 30.06 -22.00 -4.52
N ALA A 606 31.31 -22.18 -4.95
CA ALA A 606 31.96 -23.47 -5.08
C ALA A 606 32.41 -24.06 -3.73
N ASP A 607 32.59 -23.24 -2.69
CA ASP A 607 32.93 -23.68 -1.34
C ASP A 607 31.82 -23.48 -0.29
N GLY A 608 30.76 -22.76 -0.65
CA GLY A 608 29.51 -22.65 0.12
C GLY A 608 29.62 -21.72 1.32
N ASP A 609 30.43 -20.66 1.23
CA ASP A 609 30.52 -19.64 2.27
C ASP A 609 29.42 -18.57 2.18
N GLY A 610 28.70 -18.46 1.07
CA GLY A 610 27.65 -17.45 0.87
C GLY A 610 28.10 -16.20 0.11
N ILE A 611 29.35 -16.15 -0.35
CA ILE A 611 29.88 -15.20 -1.33
C ILE A 611 29.91 -15.91 -2.68
N ASP A 612 29.52 -15.22 -3.76
CA ASP A 612 29.46 -15.87 -5.07
C ASP A 612 30.83 -15.97 -5.76
N ASP A 613 31.03 -16.97 -6.62
CA ASP A 613 32.28 -17.23 -7.38
C ASP A 613 32.78 -16.02 -8.21
N ARG A 614 31.97 -14.97 -8.38
CA ARG A 614 32.33 -13.74 -9.11
C ARG A 614 32.98 -12.70 -8.20
N TRP A 615 32.60 -12.66 -6.93
CA TRP A 615 33.15 -11.75 -5.91
C TRP A 615 34.09 -12.46 -4.93
N ASP A 616 34.08 -13.79 -4.94
CA ASP A 616 34.99 -14.67 -4.22
C ASP A 616 36.37 -14.75 -4.91
N GLN A 617 37.40 -14.30 -4.21
CA GLN A 617 38.80 -14.37 -4.64
C GLN A 617 39.43 -15.76 -4.44
N CYS A 618 38.79 -16.62 -3.64
CA CYS A 618 39.31 -17.90 -3.19
C CYS A 618 38.56 -19.16 -3.64
N LEU A 619 37.36 -19.17 -4.20
CA LEU A 619 36.64 -20.24 -4.96
C LEU A 619 36.52 -21.66 -4.37
N ASP A 620 37.52 -22.18 -3.67
CA ASP A 620 37.60 -23.54 -3.13
C ASP A 620 37.83 -23.51 -1.59
N GLU A 621 37.91 -22.32 -0.97
CA GLU A 621 38.25 -22.12 0.43
C GLU A 621 37.23 -21.22 1.13
N GLN A 622 36.36 -21.83 1.93
CA GLN A 622 35.26 -21.18 2.62
C GLN A 622 35.70 -20.01 3.52
N GLU A 623 35.10 -18.83 3.35
CA GLU A 623 35.25 -17.66 4.21
C GLU A 623 34.95 -17.96 5.69
N ASN A 624 35.65 -17.27 6.59
CA ASN A 624 35.41 -17.37 8.02
C ASN A 624 34.93 -16.03 8.59
N PHE A 625 33.69 -15.64 8.29
CA PHE A 625 32.99 -14.44 8.80
C PHE A 625 33.40 -14.04 10.22
N ASN A 626 34.38 -13.16 10.33
CA ASN A 626 35.01 -12.77 11.60
C ASN A 626 35.08 -11.25 11.79
N GLY A 627 34.47 -10.49 10.88
CA GLY A 627 34.45 -9.03 10.89
C GLY A 627 35.63 -8.39 10.16
N TYR A 628 36.45 -9.16 9.45
CA TYR A 628 37.63 -8.66 8.74
C TYR A 628 37.66 -9.19 7.32
N LEU A 629 37.45 -8.28 6.36
CA LEU A 629 37.46 -8.57 4.93
C LEU A 629 36.48 -9.67 4.48
N ASP A 630 35.42 -9.91 5.25
CA ASP A 630 34.35 -10.90 4.98
C ASP A 630 33.55 -10.69 3.67
N TRP A 631 33.99 -9.83 2.75
CA TRP A 631 33.36 -9.56 1.45
C TRP A 631 34.15 -10.14 0.28
N ASP A 632 35.35 -10.70 0.49
CA ASP A 632 36.24 -11.14 -0.60
C ASP A 632 36.32 -12.66 -0.79
N GLY A 633 35.59 -13.46 0.00
CA GLY A 633 35.47 -14.92 -0.13
C GLY A 633 36.71 -15.70 0.30
N CYS A 634 37.73 -15.04 0.84
CA CYS A 634 38.99 -15.68 1.21
C CYS A 634 39.17 -15.77 2.73
N PRO A 635 39.27 -16.98 3.33
CA PRO A 635 39.33 -17.14 4.78
C PRO A 635 40.43 -16.30 5.40
N ASP A 636 39.98 -15.20 5.97
CA ASP A 636 40.87 -14.22 6.50
C ASP A 636 41.11 -14.50 7.97
N VAL A 637 42.38 -14.69 8.28
CA VAL A 637 42.79 -14.59 9.67
C VAL A 637 42.85 -13.11 9.97
N LEU A 638 42.05 -12.63 10.94
CA LEU A 638 42.33 -11.39 11.68
C LEU A 638 43.84 -11.33 11.81
N ALA A 639 44.47 -10.35 11.15
CA ALA A 639 45.91 -10.19 11.20
C ALA A 639 46.24 -10.23 12.68
N ALA A 640 46.85 -11.34 13.12
CA ALA A 640 47.00 -11.62 14.53
C ALA A 640 47.50 -10.33 15.16
N GLU A 641 46.77 -9.81 16.15
CA GLU A 641 47.18 -8.64 16.93
C GLU A 641 48.68 -8.66 16.99
N SER A 642 49.32 -7.58 16.54
CA SER A 642 50.77 -7.52 16.42
C SER A 642 51.40 -8.12 17.68
N THR A 643 51.85 -9.37 17.58
CA THR A 643 52.44 -10.13 18.70
C THR A 643 53.82 -9.60 19.06
N THR A 644 54.16 -8.43 18.54
CA THR A 644 55.10 -7.50 19.15
C THR A 644 54.32 -6.48 19.98
N PRO A 645 54.17 -6.70 21.30
CA PRO A 645 53.90 -5.59 22.20
C PRO A 645 55.04 -4.61 21.97
N THR A 646 54.76 -3.44 21.43
CA THR A 646 55.75 -2.36 21.40
C THR A 646 56.06 -1.90 22.83
N ARG A 647 55.28 -2.35 23.82
CA ARG A 647 55.46 -2.12 25.25
C ARG A 647 55.18 -3.39 26.04
N ILE A 648 56.16 -3.80 26.84
CA ILE A 648 56.07 -4.97 27.72
C ILE A 648 55.19 -4.57 28.91
N ASP A 649 54.16 -5.36 29.17
CA ASP A 649 53.32 -5.34 30.37
C ASP A 649 53.46 -6.75 30.99
N SER A 650 54.26 -6.83 32.06
CA SER A 650 54.75 -8.08 32.62
C SER A 650 53.74 -8.77 33.57
N ASP A 651 52.73 -8.07 34.06
CA ASP A 651 51.67 -8.61 34.94
C ASP A 651 50.25 -8.45 34.39
N ALA A 652 50.11 -7.83 33.23
CA ALA A 652 48.90 -7.76 32.41
C ALA A 652 47.73 -7.05 33.11
N ASP A 653 48.02 -5.96 33.81
CA ASP A 653 47.02 -5.14 34.50
C ASP A 653 46.56 -3.90 33.70
N GLY A 654 47.16 -3.66 32.53
CA GLY A 654 46.87 -2.52 31.65
C GLY A 654 47.89 -1.40 31.73
N TYR A 655 48.87 -1.45 32.64
CA TYR A 655 49.99 -0.52 32.74
C TYR A 655 51.29 -1.14 32.21
N TYR A 656 51.90 -0.51 31.21
CA TYR A 656 53.18 -1.01 30.68
C TYR A 656 54.34 -0.82 31.67
N ASP A 657 55.29 -1.76 31.72
CA ASP A 657 56.46 -1.80 32.63
C ASP A 657 57.26 -0.47 32.74
N ALA A 658 57.17 0.40 31.72
CA ALA A 658 57.86 1.69 31.67
C ALA A 658 57.14 2.82 32.42
N ILE A 659 55.84 2.70 32.64
CA ILE A 659 54.97 3.64 33.35
C ILE A 659 54.38 3.05 34.63
N ASP A 660 54.39 1.72 34.75
CA ASP A 660 53.97 0.96 35.93
C ASP A 660 55.00 1.08 37.07
N SER A 661 54.53 1.45 38.26
CA SER A 661 55.34 1.53 39.48
C SER A 661 55.61 0.15 40.10
N CYS A 662 54.82 -0.88 39.76
CA CYS A 662 54.96 -2.26 40.19
C CYS A 662 54.88 -3.28 39.02
N PRO A 663 55.86 -3.31 38.08
CA PRO A 663 55.89 -4.10 36.82
C PRO A 663 55.78 -5.64 36.88
N THR A 664 55.36 -6.23 37.99
CA THR A 664 55.30 -7.68 38.19
C THR A 664 54.19 -8.08 39.17
N SER A 665 53.45 -7.10 39.67
CA SER A 665 52.34 -7.28 40.61
C SER A 665 51.18 -6.44 40.09
N PRO A 666 50.11 -7.09 39.60
CA PRO A 666 49.04 -6.39 38.89
C PRO A 666 48.24 -5.49 39.83
N GLU A 667 47.86 -4.31 39.33
CA GLU A 667 46.98 -3.34 39.95
C GLU A 667 45.67 -3.96 40.44
N THR A 668 45.20 -3.48 41.57
CA THR A 668 43.91 -3.81 42.14
C THR A 668 42.97 -2.63 42.01
N TRP A 669 42.20 -2.60 40.93
CA TRP A 669 41.15 -1.62 40.64
C TRP A 669 40.13 -1.50 41.79
N ASN A 670 40.40 -0.62 42.74
CA ASN A 670 39.63 -0.48 43.98
C ASN A 670 39.29 1.00 44.30
N LYS A 671 39.47 1.90 43.32
CA LYS A 671 39.23 3.35 43.39
C LYS A 671 40.17 4.11 44.32
N TYR A 672 41.20 3.45 44.83
CA TYR A 672 42.31 4.07 45.53
C TYR A 672 43.52 3.92 44.63
N ASN A 673 44.19 5.02 44.30
CA ASN A 673 45.44 5.06 43.52
C ASN A 673 45.58 4.15 42.29
N ASP A 674 44.48 3.73 41.64
CA ASP A 674 44.45 2.88 40.43
C ASP A 674 45.19 3.43 39.18
N HIS A 675 45.94 4.52 39.31
CA HIS A 675 46.70 5.19 38.24
C HIS A 675 48.21 4.91 38.29
N ASP A 676 48.71 4.17 39.30
CA ASP A 676 50.15 3.94 39.49
C ASP A 676 50.63 2.51 39.15
N GLY A 677 49.71 1.59 38.86
CA GLY A 677 50.00 0.21 38.43
C GLY A 677 50.38 -0.73 39.59
N CYS A 678 50.15 -0.33 40.83
CA CYS A 678 50.57 -1.07 42.01
C CYS A 678 49.38 -1.60 42.82
N PRO A 679 49.35 -2.90 43.18
CA PRO A 679 48.28 -3.44 44.01
C PRO A 679 48.23 -2.77 45.37
N ASP A 680 47.14 -2.03 45.57
CA ASP A 680 46.80 -1.37 46.81
C ASP A 680 46.30 -2.37 47.85
N THR A 681 47.23 -2.88 48.67
CA THR A 681 46.86 -3.58 49.90
C THR A 681 46.55 -2.58 51.01
N ALA A 682 45.37 -1.95 50.98
CA ALA A 682 44.84 -1.31 52.17
C ALA A 682 44.09 -2.37 53.03
N PRO A 683 44.49 -2.58 54.31
CA PRO A 683 43.74 -3.44 55.20
C PRO A 683 42.43 -2.76 55.63
N GLU A 684 41.38 -3.59 55.71
CA GLU A 684 40.10 -3.37 56.39
C GLU A 684 39.08 -2.45 55.68
N GLN A 685 38.02 -3.11 55.18
CA GLN A 685 36.61 -2.69 55.25
C GLN A 685 36.37 -1.30 55.86
N GLN A 686 35.92 -0.34 55.04
CA GLN A 686 34.94 0.74 55.35
C GLN A 686 35.20 1.97 54.48
N ARG A 687 34.38 2.13 53.44
CA ARG A 687 33.74 3.40 53.05
C ARG A 687 32.87 3.15 51.82
N PHE A 688 31.85 2.30 52.00
CA PHE A 688 30.60 2.58 51.32
C PHE A 688 29.93 3.64 52.18
N VAL A 689 29.66 4.78 51.56
CA VAL A 689 28.85 5.84 52.12
C VAL A 689 27.46 5.22 52.36
N HIS A 690 27.11 4.99 53.62
CA HIS A 690 25.75 4.62 54.04
C HIS A 690 25.12 5.85 54.67
N ASP A 691 23.89 6.12 54.27
CA ASP A 691 22.92 7.04 54.85
C ASP A 691 21.71 6.14 55.10
N ASP A 692 21.63 5.58 56.31
CA ASP A 692 20.71 4.47 56.64
C ASP A 692 19.28 4.94 56.89
N ASP A 693 19.06 6.23 57.18
CA ASP A 693 17.74 6.83 57.41
C ASP A 693 17.29 7.81 56.32
N LEU A 694 18.14 8.05 55.31
CA LEU A 694 17.86 8.78 54.07
C LEU A 694 17.53 10.25 54.29
N ASP A 695 18.10 10.86 55.32
CA ASP A 695 17.92 12.29 55.59
C ASP A 695 18.91 13.18 54.81
N GLY A 696 19.86 12.58 54.10
CA GLY A 696 20.85 13.27 53.27
C GLY A 696 22.18 13.53 53.97
N ILE A 697 22.36 13.10 55.22
CA ILE A 697 23.61 13.12 55.98
C ILE A 697 24.14 11.69 56.10
N ILE A 698 25.42 11.49 55.79
CA ILE A 698 26.00 10.13 55.75
C ILE A 698 26.29 9.66 57.18
N ASN A 699 26.11 8.37 57.48
CA ASN A 699 26.26 7.75 58.81
C ASN A 699 27.60 8.08 59.54
N ASP A 700 28.65 8.41 58.80
CA ASP A 700 29.97 8.79 59.35
C ASP A 700 30.02 10.25 59.84
N GLU A 701 29.13 11.12 59.32
CA GLU A 701 28.95 12.51 59.73
C GLU A 701 27.66 12.74 60.53
N ASP A 702 26.79 11.73 60.57
CA ASP A 702 25.53 11.69 61.30
C ASP A 702 25.73 11.19 62.76
N LEU A 703 25.23 11.95 63.74
CA LEU A 703 25.24 11.57 65.16
C LEU A 703 24.12 10.60 65.54
N CYS A 704 23.05 10.49 64.74
CA CYS A 704 21.91 9.59 64.90
C CYS A 704 21.58 8.82 63.60
N PRO A 705 22.45 7.90 63.13
CA PRO A 705 22.37 7.23 61.80
C PRO A 705 21.16 6.34 61.48
N LEU A 706 20.10 6.39 62.26
CA LEU A 706 18.88 5.59 62.09
C LEU A 706 17.60 6.40 62.35
N ASP A 707 17.73 7.66 62.74
CA ASP A 707 16.65 8.55 63.13
C ASP A 707 16.80 9.86 62.32
N PRO A 708 15.96 10.08 61.28
CA PRO A 708 16.18 11.15 60.32
C PRO A 708 16.00 12.54 60.94
N GLU A 709 16.86 13.48 60.54
CA GLU A 709 16.84 14.91 60.90
C GLU A 709 15.48 15.58 60.56
N ASP A 710 15.01 16.49 61.43
CA ASP A 710 13.69 17.13 61.29
C ASP A 710 13.71 18.53 60.68
N TYR A 711 14.91 19.04 60.32
CA TYR A 711 15.17 20.27 59.57
C TYR A 711 14.35 21.47 60.09
N ASP A 712 14.37 21.69 61.41
CA ASP A 712 13.56 22.70 62.09
C ASP A 712 14.27 24.07 62.27
N GLY A 713 15.54 24.15 61.88
CA GLY A 713 16.37 25.36 61.94
C GLY A 713 17.28 25.44 63.16
N ASP A 714 17.27 24.45 64.05
CA ASP A 714 18.25 24.27 65.12
C ASP A 714 19.04 22.98 64.86
N ARG A 715 20.37 23.11 64.75
CA ARG A 715 21.31 21.98 64.60
C ARG A 715 21.08 20.97 63.46
N ASP A 716 20.38 21.36 62.40
CA ASP A 716 20.16 20.60 61.14
C ASP A 716 21.40 20.05 60.36
N LEU A 717 22.61 20.12 60.92
CA LEU A 717 23.84 19.60 60.32
C LEU A 717 24.43 18.44 61.11
N ASP A 718 23.78 18.00 62.18
CA ASP A 718 24.29 16.95 63.05
C ASP A 718 23.56 15.59 62.90
N GLY A 719 22.53 15.53 62.05
CA GLY A 719 21.85 14.29 61.62
C GLY A 719 20.92 13.72 62.68
N CYS A 720 20.51 14.54 63.67
CA CYS A 720 19.71 14.10 64.79
C CYS A 720 18.49 14.98 64.97
N PRO A 721 17.27 14.41 65.04
CA PRO A 721 16.07 15.20 65.30
C PRO A 721 16.14 15.89 66.66
N ASP A 722 15.84 17.19 66.65
CA ASP A 722 15.88 18.02 67.84
C ASP A 722 14.60 17.87 68.70
N ASN A 723 14.73 18.03 70.03
CA ASN A 723 13.63 17.84 71.02
C ASN A 723 13.09 19.13 71.63
#